data_AF-A0A960SBH5-F1
#
_entry.id   AF-A0A960SBH5-F1
#
_cell.length_a   1.000
_cell.length_b   1.000
_cell.length_c   1.000
_cell.angle_alpha   90.00
_cell.angle_beta   90.00
_cell.angle_gamma   90.00
#
_symmetry.space_group_name_H-M   'P 1'
#
loop_
_entity.id
_entity.type
_entity.pdbx_description
1 polymer ?
#
loop_
_entity_poly.entity_id
_entity_poly.type
_entity_poly.pdbx_seq_one_letter_code
_entity_poly.pdbx_strand_id
1 'polypeptide(L)'
;LLGLLVSGCIHVGNQTGGEKQKQGPLQVAEESKHLEYPDGSPFLWLGDTLWGMTEYLERRDVDLYLDDRKKKGINVVQFCLFWGKREEDPVRFTTNPTNAYGHKAFREVNGKPDPLQPWIVPGGSPTEPNDYWDHVDYCLEALAKRGMYAAMLPFWGRRYVNATHPGHSMQVFNNENIYQYGEFLGVRYGKMSHIIWVNGGDVQATSGGNYPALYRKFAEGLAYGISGIKVRWFQKDPAWNRFIMTYHPDGTPMTNSSTWFHNDPWLDFNMIETHVSRNYVAASIRQDLALQPTKPTVLGEGHYEGITRDKKAEAIHIRRQAYQSYFAGAAGHTYGAASDESKNGPLFSPSNNWRRLLDLEGATQLEWVKALLESHDWQAWKPAPELIVAGRGEGEFEKLAVKASGKALIYFPDNSPATLDPAKISSAQWFDPRNGSYSRERNLNSTSFSPPNGFADAVLILETITEPSTDKNSLRIRPYAGNPHYWQYQGKPVLLLGGSKDDNLFQVTGLEEHLDLLASVGGNVIRNTMSDRKDTGNEVYAFRQLESGKYDLDQWNEEYWRRFETLLSLCQQRDVIVQIEVWDRFDYSDIRDMGNWIRSPWNPANNLNYTSEETGLATTYAKHHPSRDMQPFFHSIPTMEKYDPRLDIIRFYQEKVVARMLSISLKYPNVLYCMNNETSTAPEWGQHWIAFIKRLAREKGVDVFCTDMFDDFHRGAESAKLLIVESNPQIYDFIDVSQVNSRTFNEDHWNNVYWFNEKLRHLNRPLNNTKIYSDGETSFGSGTPVDGVERFWRNLIAGCASCRFHRPTAGIGLNEISQACIRAARLAESRIQFWNTQPRQDLLADRQSDEAYLSAKPGESYLLYFTDGGSVRLDLSDQPGKYVLEWVEIASGEMKGEPSIIEGGRPARITAPGNGGWVALINR
;
A
#
# COMPACT_ATOMS: atom_id res chain seq x y z
N LEU A 1 -54.75 -5.08 -23.36
CA LEU A 1 -53.69 -4.96 -24.39
C LEU A 1 -52.44 -4.41 -23.70
N LEU A 2 -51.86 -5.13 -22.72
CA LEU A 2 -50.85 -6.21 -22.86
C LEU A 2 -49.52 -5.70 -23.46
N GLY A 3 -48.64 -5.21 -22.60
CA GLY A 3 -47.19 -5.14 -22.83
C GLY A 3 -46.51 -6.21 -21.97
N LEU A 4 -46.02 -7.26 -22.63
CA LEU A 4 -45.28 -8.37 -22.04
C LEU A 4 -43.79 -8.02 -22.03
N LEU A 5 -43.20 -7.94 -20.83
CA LEU A 5 -41.76 -7.96 -20.60
C LEU A 5 -41.27 -9.42 -20.72
N VAL A 6 -40.41 -9.69 -21.71
CA VAL A 6 -39.66 -10.94 -21.78
C VAL A 6 -38.32 -10.71 -21.08
N SER A 7 -38.16 -11.37 -19.94
CA SER A 7 -36.90 -11.48 -19.20
C SER A 7 -36.01 -12.49 -19.93
N GLY A 8 -34.91 -12.01 -20.53
CA GLY A 8 -33.88 -12.85 -21.15
C GLY A 8 -32.71 -13.00 -20.19
N CYS A 9 -32.55 -14.19 -19.63
CA CYS A 9 -31.37 -14.60 -18.86
C CYS A 9 -30.12 -14.54 -19.74
N ILE A 10 -29.14 -13.71 -19.35
CA ILE A 10 -27.76 -13.84 -19.86
C ILE A 10 -26.99 -14.72 -18.87
N HIS A 11 -26.58 -15.88 -19.36
CA HIS A 11 -25.60 -16.76 -18.73
C HIS A 11 -24.29 -15.99 -18.52
N VAL A 12 -23.92 -15.69 -17.28
CA VAL A 12 -22.58 -15.26 -16.92
C VAL A 12 -21.72 -16.51 -16.84
N GLY A 13 -21.03 -16.82 -17.94
CA GLY A 13 -19.94 -17.80 -17.93
C GLY A 13 -18.79 -17.25 -17.09
N ASN A 14 -18.36 -18.03 -16.08
CA ASN A 14 -17.15 -17.79 -15.30
C ASN A 14 -15.94 -17.65 -16.24
N GLN A 15 -15.44 -16.42 -16.42
CA GLN A 15 -14.13 -16.18 -16.99
C GLN A 15 -13.07 -16.23 -15.89
N THR A 16 -12.11 -17.11 -16.10
CA THR A 16 -10.86 -17.31 -15.35
C THR A 16 -10.10 -16.00 -15.14
N GLY A 17 -9.58 -15.81 -13.92
CA GLY A 17 -8.97 -14.58 -13.43
C GLY A 17 -7.82 -14.02 -14.27
N GLY A 18 -8.03 -12.82 -14.81
CA GLY A 18 -6.98 -11.82 -15.00
C GLY A 18 -7.10 -10.79 -13.88
N GLU A 19 -5.97 -10.25 -13.40
CA GLU A 19 -5.96 -9.11 -12.48
C GLU A 19 -6.85 -8.00 -13.05
N LYS A 20 -7.96 -7.70 -12.37
CA LYS A 20 -8.78 -6.55 -12.73
C LYS A 20 -7.94 -5.30 -12.47
N GLN A 21 -7.63 -4.58 -13.54
CA GLN A 21 -6.98 -3.29 -13.47
C GLN A 21 -7.74 -2.37 -12.53
N LYS A 22 -7.00 -1.72 -11.61
CA LYS A 22 -7.55 -0.77 -10.64
C LYS A 22 -8.29 0.33 -11.41
N GLN A 23 -9.57 0.55 -11.11
CA GLN A 23 -10.49 1.30 -11.98
C GLN A 23 -10.12 2.79 -12.07
N GLY A 24 -9.90 3.29 -13.29
CA GLY A 24 -9.63 4.71 -13.60
C GLY A 24 -8.20 4.96 -14.13
N PRO A 25 -7.96 6.10 -14.83
CA PRO A 25 -6.63 6.43 -15.37
C PRO A 25 -5.62 6.65 -14.23
N LEU A 26 -4.33 6.45 -14.52
CA LEU A 26 -3.24 6.84 -13.61
C LEU A 26 -3.34 8.33 -13.25
N GLN A 27 -2.71 8.71 -12.15
CA GLN A 27 -2.68 10.10 -11.66
C GLN A 27 -1.26 10.48 -11.24
N VAL A 28 -1.01 11.78 -11.12
CA VAL A 28 0.22 12.30 -10.51
C VAL A 28 -0.02 12.39 -9.00
N ALA A 29 0.83 11.72 -8.22
CA ALA A 29 0.71 11.73 -6.76
C ALA A 29 0.86 13.14 -6.18
N GLU A 30 -0.02 13.49 -5.24
CA GLU A 30 -0.07 14.81 -4.61
C GLU A 30 1.27 15.12 -3.89
N GLU A 31 1.84 16.31 -4.15
CA GLU A 31 3.15 16.75 -3.63
C GLU A 31 4.36 15.82 -3.92
N SER A 32 4.22 14.88 -4.85
CA SER A 32 5.22 13.81 -5.08
C SER A 32 5.77 13.77 -6.51
N LYS A 33 6.75 12.88 -6.74
CA LYS A 33 7.53 12.75 -7.98
C LYS A 33 7.20 11.50 -8.79
N HIS A 34 6.15 10.75 -8.44
CA HIS A 34 5.78 9.50 -9.09
C HIS A 34 4.34 9.51 -9.62
N LEU A 35 4.01 8.50 -10.42
CA LEU A 35 2.65 8.22 -10.88
C LEU A 35 1.99 7.24 -9.91
N GLU A 36 0.67 7.31 -9.77
CA GLU A 36 -0.11 6.43 -8.89
C GLU A 36 -1.39 5.94 -9.57
N TYR A 37 -1.92 4.84 -9.04
CA TYR A 37 -3.25 4.36 -9.37
C TYR A 37 -4.31 5.23 -8.68
N PRO A 38 -5.58 5.21 -9.13
CA PRO A 38 -6.68 5.95 -8.49
C PRO A 38 -6.93 5.64 -7.00
N ASP A 39 -6.42 4.52 -6.49
CA ASP A 39 -6.51 4.15 -5.07
C ASP A 39 -5.35 4.71 -4.22
N GLY A 40 -4.47 5.52 -4.80
CA GLY A 40 -3.28 6.11 -4.16
C GLY A 40 -2.08 5.17 -4.08
N SER A 41 -2.14 3.97 -4.66
CA SER A 41 -0.98 3.08 -4.68
C SER A 41 0.04 3.51 -5.75
N PRO A 42 1.37 3.42 -5.48
CA PRO A 42 2.38 3.82 -6.44
C PRO A 42 2.36 2.98 -7.73
N PHE A 43 2.54 3.64 -8.87
CA PHE A 43 2.74 3.01 -10.18
C PHE A 43 4.22 3.04 -10.56
N LEU A 44 4.89 1.89 -10.48
CA LEU A 44 6.25 1.71 -10.98
C LEU A 44 6.25 1.63 -12.50
N TRP A 45 6.66 2.67 -13.22
CA TRP A 45 6.82 2.59 -14.67
C TRP A 45 8.11 1.85 -15.02
N LEU A 46 7.98 0.59 -15.48
CA LEU A 46 9.05 -0.15 -16.13
C LEU A 46 8.64 -0.49 -17.56
N GLY A 47 9.16 0.30 -18.50
CA GLY A 47 8.74 0.29 -19.90
C GLY A 47 9.64 -0.54 -20.81
N ASP A 48 9.08 -0.99 -21.93
CA ASP A 48 9.82 -1.44 -23.11
C ASP A 48 9.31 -0.71 -24.37
N THR A 49 10.15 -0.62 -25.40
CA THR A 49 9.87 0.09 -26.64
C THR A 49 9.52 -0.86 -27.79
N LEU A 50 8.31 -0.71 -28.33
CA LEU A 50 7.77 -1.45 -29.46
C LEU A 50 7.15 -0.49 -30.51
N TRP A 51 7.96 0.42 -31.07
CA TRP A 51 7.45 1.51 -31.93
C TRP A 51 6.48 1.07 -33.02
N GLY A 52 6.81 0.00 -33.74
CA GLY A 52 6.03 -0.53 -34.85
C GLY A 52 4.90 -1.51 -34.48
N MET A 53 4.45 -1.59 -33.22
CA MET A 53 3.49 -2.62 -32.77
C MET A 53 2.28 -2.77 -33.71
N THR A 54 1.67 -1.65 -34.10
CA THR A 54 0.41 -1.62 -34.87
C THR A 54 0.60 -1.75 -36.38
N GLU A 55 1.80 -1.47 -36.89
CA GLU A 55 2.11 -1.48 -38.32
C GLU A 55 2.82 -2.77 -38.77
N TYR A 56 3.64 -3.37 -37.91
CA TYR A 56 4.54 -4.48 -38.28
C TYR A 56 4.12 -5.84 -37.73
N LEU A 57 3.50 -5.89 -36.56
CA LEU A 57 3.24 -7.17 -35.90
C LEU A 57 1.88 -7.75 -36.30
N GLU A 58 1.87 -9.07 -36.49
CA GLU A 58 0.63 -9.83 -36.41
C GLU A 58 0.20 -10.00 -34.95
N ARG A 59 -1.06 -10.35 -34.73
CA ARG A 59 -1.67 -10.43 -33.39
C ARG A 59 -1.02 -11.49 -32.50
N ARG A 60 -0.65 -12.63 -33.09
CA ARG A 60 0.13 -13.68 -32.41
C ARG A 60 1.50 -13.18 -31.94
N ASP A 61 2.08 -12.23 -32.66
CA ASP A 61 3.40 -11.68 -32.35
C ASP A 61 3.31 -10.59 -31.29
N VAL A 62 2.23 -9.82 -31.30
CA VAL A 62 1.86 -8.94 -30.18
C VAL A 62 1.71 -9.77 -28.90
N ASP A 63 0.95 -10.87 -28.92
CA ASP A 63 0.80 -11.72 -27.73
C ASP A 63 2.12 -12.31 -27.25
N LEU A 64 2.91 -12.87 -28.16
CA LEU A 64 4.22 -13.44 -27.84
C LEU A 64 5.14 -12.42 -27.17
N TYR A 65 5.20 -11.21 -27.73
CA TYR A 65 6.00 -10.12 -27.17
C TYR A 65 5.48 -9.73 -25.78
N LEU A 66 4.17 -9.49 -25.63
CA LEU A 66 3.60 -9.04 -24.37
C LEU A 66 3.71 -10.09 -23.26
N ASP A 67 3.57 -11.37 -23.58
CA ASP A 67 3.76 -12.47 -22.63
C ASP A 67 5.21 -12.57 -22.15
N ASP A 68 6.18 -12.35 -23.05
CA ASP A 68 7.59 -12.28 -22.68
C ASP A 68 7.88 -11.09 -21.75
N ARG A 69 7.43 -9.91 -22.14
CA ARG A 69 7.69 -8.68 -21.37
C ARG A 69 7.04 -8.70 -20.00
N LYS A 70 5.82 -9.23 -19.90
CA LYS A 70 5.15 -9.44 -18.60
C LYS A 70 5.97 -10.34 -17.68
N LYS A 71 6.54 -11.44 -18.19
CA LYS A 71 7.39 -12.35 -17.38
C LYS A 71 8.64 -11.66 -16.83
N LYS A 72 9.20 -10.72 -17.59
CA LYS A 72 10.38 -9.91 -17.21
C LYS A 72 10.04 -8.69 -16.36
N GLY A 73 8.79 -8.57 -15.91
CA GLY A 73 8.33 -7.51 -15.01
C GLY A 73 7.97 -6.18 -15.68
N ILE A 74 8.12 -6.06 -17.00
CA ILE A 74 7.69 -4.88 -17.78
C ILE A 74 6.18 -4.71 -17.64
N ASN A 75 5.75 -3.48 -17.43
CA ASN A 75 4.34 -3.13 -17.30
C ASN A 75 3.89 -1.95 -18.16
N VAL A 76 4.80 -1.30 -18.88
CA VAL A 76 4.47 -0.27 -19.89
C VAL A 76 5.06 -0.68 -21.24
N VAL A 77 4.30 -0.55 -22.31
CA VAL A 77 4.81 -0.73 -23.69
C VAL A 77 4.60 0.55 -24.46
N GLN A 78 5.69 1.12 -24.97
CA GLN A 78 5.64 2.31 -25.80
C GLN A 78 5.51 1.93 -27.28
N PHE A 79 4.55 2.51 -28.00
CA PHE A 79 4.35 2.24 -29.43
C PHE A 79 3.63 3.37 -30.14
N CYS A 80 3.73 3.39 -31.46
CA CYS A 80 3.06 4.38 -32.30
C CYS A 80 1.78 3.83 -32.93
N LEU A 81 0.79 4.71 -33.09
CA LEU A 81 -0.38 4.46 -33.94
C LEU A 81 -0.09 4.75 -35.41
N PHE A 82 0.82 5.69 -35.68
CA PHE A 82 1.22 6.07 -37.04
C PHE A 82 2.71 6.43 -37.07
N TRP A 83 3.56 5.45 -37.36
CA TRP A 83 5.02 5.55 -37.33
C TRP A 83 5.63 5.67 -38.72
N GLY A 84 5.10 4.84 -39.64
CA GLY A 84 5.51 4.74 -41.02
C GLY A 84 6.51 3.61 -41.27
N LYS A 85 6.23 2.78 -42.29
CA LYS A 85 7.06 1.61 -42.62
C LYS A 85 8.40 2.00 -43.26
N ARG A 86 9.50 1.42 -42.77
CA ARG A 86 10.86 1.53 -43.34
C ARG A 86 11.03 0.48 -44.43
N GLU A 87 11.40 0.93 -45.61
CA GLU A 87 11.92 0.11 -46.70
C GLU A 87 13.45 0.23 -46.67
N GLU A 88 14.17 -0.86 -46.88
CA GLU A 88 15.62 -0.93 -46.60
C GLU A 88 16.50 -0.55 -47.80
N ASP A 89 16.03 -0.73 -49.04
CA ASP A 89 16.83 -0.48 -50.24
C ASP A 89 16.02 0.11 -51.42
N PRO A 90 16.22 1.39 -51.78
CA PRO A 90 16.92 2.39 -50.97
C PRO A 90 16.15 2.66 -49.67
N VAL A 91 16.83 3.14 -48.62
CA VAL A 91 16.15 3.49 -47.37
C VAL A 91 15.05 4.51 -47.66
N ARG A 92 13.80 4.08 -47.55
CA ARG A 92 12.62 4.91 -47.81
C ARG A 92 11.57 4.63 -46.77
N PHE A 93 10.63 5.53 -46.70
CA PHE A 93 9.72 5.63 -45.59
C PHE A 93 8.34 5.88 -46.18
N THR A 94 7.53 4.82 -46.24
CA THR A 94 6.23 4.88 -46.90
C THR A 94 5.25 5.70 -46.08
N THR A 95 4.67 6.71 -46.73
CA THR A 95 3.60 7.55 -46.17
C THR A 95 2.30 6.74 -46.23
N ASN A 96 1.58 6.62 -45.10
CA ASN A 96 0.36 5.79 -44.97
C ASN A 96 0.57 4.28 -45.23
N PRO A 97 1.50 3.63 -44.51
CA PRO A 97 1.74 2.21 -44.70
C PRO A 97 0.51 1.38 -44.30
N THR A 98 0.43 0.16 -44.82
CA THR A 98 -0.51 -0.84 -44.29
C THR A 98 0.05 -1.49 -43.04
N ASN A 99 -0.82 -1.92 -42.13
CA ASN A 99 -0.44 -2.88 -41.08
C ASN A 99 -0.11 -4.27 -41.66
N ALA A 100 0.22 -5.23 -40.79
CA ALA A 100 0.51 -6.61 -41.17
C ALA A 100 -0.61 -7.32 -41.96
N TYR A 101 -1.86 -6.81 -41.88
CA TYR A 101 -3.04 -7.36 -42.56
C TYR A 101 -3.41 -6.61 -43.85
N GLY A 102 -2.62 -5.63 -44.27
CA GLY A 102 -2.88 -4.88 -45.51
C GLY A 102 -3.85 -3.70 -45.35
N HIS A 103 -4.24 -3.33 -44.13
CA HIS A 103 -5.15 -2.21 -43.87
C HIS A 103 -4.40 -0.90 -43.65
N LYS A 104 -4.87 0.22 -44.21
CA LYS A 104 -4.31 1.56 -44.00
C LYS A 104 -5.06 2.31 -42.89
N ALA A 105 -4.35 3.16 -42.14
CA ALA A 105 -4.95 3.95 -41.06
C ALA A 105 -5.92 5.03 -41.58
N PHE A 106 -5.58 5.68 -42.70
CA PHE A 106 -6.34 6.79 -43.27
C PHE A 106 -6.69 6.56 -44.73
N ARG A 107 -7.83 7.12 -45.17
CA ARG A 107 -8.12 7.29 -46.59
C ARG A 107 -7.15 8.29 -47.20
N GLU A 108 -6.91 8.16 -48.49
CA GLU A 108 -6.04 9.06 -49.23
C GLU A 108 -6.86 10.10 -50.01
N VAL A 109 -6.48 11.37 -49.86
CA VAL A 109 -7.00 12.51 -50.63
C VAL A 109 -5.82 13.12 -51.38
N ASN A 110 -5.92 13.22 -52.71
CA ASN A 110 -4.82 13.71 -53.57
C ASN A 110 -3.49 12.97 -53.35
N GLY A 111 -3.54 11.65 -53.13
CA GLY A 111 -2.36 10.80 -52.93
C GLY A 111 -1.66 10.97 -51.58
N LYS A 112 -2.34 11.57 -50.58
CA LYS A 112 -1.82 11.74 -49.21
C LYS A 112 -2.83 11.24 -48.19
N PRO A 113 -2.40 10.64 -47.06
CA PRO A 113 -3.31 10.31 -45.98
C PRO A 113 -4.01 11.55 -45.43
N ASP A 114 -5.30 11.45 -45.17
CA ASP A 114 -6.10 12.51 -44.56
C ASP A 114 -6.55 12.11 -43.15
N PRO A 115 -5.98 12.70 -42.08
CA PRO A 115 -6.40 12.45 -40.70
C PRO A 115 -7.86 12.80 -40.39
N LEU A 116 -8.55 13.56 -41.23
CA LEU A 116 -9.99 13.79 -41.12
C LEU A 116 -10.81 12.57 -41.56
N GLN A 117 -10.17 11.58 -42.19
CA GLN A 117 -10.81 10.37 -42.71
C GLN A 117 -10.08 9.10 -42.23
N PRO A 118 -10.11 8.79 -40.91
CA PRO A 118 -9.74 7.46 -40.42
C PRO A 118 -10.49 6.38 -41.21
N TRP A 119 -9.77 5.39 -41.73
CA TRP A 119 -10.37 4.36 -42.57
C TRP A 119 -11.01 3.27 -41.70
N ILE A 120 -12.25 3.53 -41.29
CA ILE A 120 -13.08 2.60 -40.51
C ILE A 120 -14.01 1.82 -41.44
N VAL A 121 -14.06 0.50 -41.29
CA VAL A 121 -14.97 -0.38 -42.02
C VAL A 121 -16.05 -0.91 -41.05
N PRO A 122 -17.34 -0.66 -41.30
CA PRO A 122 -18.41 -1.13 -40.41
C PRO A 122 -18.39 -2.66 -40.22
N GLY A 123 -18.71 -3.11 -39.01
CA GLY A 123 -18.77 -4.54 -38.66
C GLY A 123 -17.43 -5.15 -38.21
N GLY A 124 -16.35 -4.37 -38.17
CA GLY A 124 -15.07 -4.78 -37.59
C GLY A 124 -15.06 -4.80 -36.06
N SER A 125 -14.18 -5.63 -35.48
CA SER A 125 -13.95 -5.69 -34.03
C SER A 125 -12.56 -6.25 -33.69
N PRO A 126 -12.09 -6.11 -32.44
CA PRO A 126 -10.87 -6.79 -31.97
C PRO A 126 -10.89 -8.30 -32.20
N THR A 127 -12.04 -8.97 -32.10
CA THR A 127 -12.15 -10.42 -32.34
C THR A 127 -12.31 -10.77 -33.82
N GLU A 128 -12.84 -9.86 -34.62
CA GLU A 128 -13.11 -10.01 -36.07
C GLU A 128 -12.70 -8.73 -36.82
N PRO A 129 -11.39 -8.48 -37.03
CA PRO A 129 -10.92 -7.23 -37.62
C PRO A 129 -11.16 -7.19 -39.11
N ASN A 130 -11.52 -6.01 -39.61
CA ASN A 130 -11.59 -5.75 -41.04
C ASN A 130 -10.94 -4.42 -41.44
N ASP A 131 -10.40 -3.65 -40.49
CA ASP A 131 -9.64 -2.45 -40.76
C ASP A 131 -8.35 -2.31 -39.90
N TYR A 132 -7.70 -1.15 -40.01
CA TYR A 132 -6.47 -0.85 -39.27
C TYR A 132 -6.71 -0.66 -37.77
N TRP A 133 -7.81 0.01 -37.44
CA TRP A 133 -8.14 0.45 -36.10
C TRP A 133 -8.66 -0.71 -35.25
N ASP A 134 -9.30 -1.72 -35.82
CA ASP A 134 -9.62 -2.98 -35.12
C ASP A 134 -8.35 -3.73 -34.66
N HIS A 135 -7.25 -3.59 -35.39
CA HIS A 135 -5.97 -4.15 -34.96
C HIS A 135 -5.36 -3.33 -33.81
N VAL A 136 -5.50 -1.99 -33.83
CA VAL A 136 -5.12 -1.13 -32.71
C VAL A 136 -5.93 -1.48 -31.46
N ASP A 137 -7.24 -1.65 -31.59
CA ASP A 137 -8.11 -2.07 -30.48
C ASP A 137 -7.62 -3.40 -29.89
N TYR A 138 -7.30 -4.39 -30.73
CA TYR A 138 -6.73 -5.65 -30.28
C TYR A 138 -5.44 -5.47 -29.48
N CYS A 139 -4.52 -4.65 -29.96
CA CYS A 139 -3.24 -4.41 -29.27
C CYS A 139 -3.47 -3.80 -27.88
N LEU A 140 -4.42 -2.87 -27.77
CA LEU A 140 -4.81 -2.28 -26.49
C LEU A 140 -5.48 -3.30 -25.57
N GLU A 141 -6.40 -4.12 -26.07
CA GLU A 141 -7.02 -5.20 -25.27
C GLU A 141 -6.01 -6.25 -24.81
N ALA A 142 -5.03 -6.59 -25.66
CA ALA A 142 -3.97 -7.53 -25.35
C ALA A 142 -3.05 -7.04 -24.22
N LEU A 143 -2.80 -5.73 -24.13
CA LEU A 143 -2.12 -5.09 -23.00
C LEU A 143 -2.97 -5.12 -21.74
N ALA A 144 -4.25 -4.71 -21.81
CA ALA A 144 -5.17 -4.71 -20.67
C ALA A 144 -5.34 -6.11 -20.05
N LYS A 145 -5.49 -7.15 -20.89
CA LYS A 145 -5.59 -8.55 -20.44
C LYS A 145 -4.38 -8.99 -19.60
N ARG A 146 -3.24 -8.34 -19.81
CA ARG A 146 -1.98 -8.61 -19.12
C ARG A 146 -1.71 -7.66 -17.96
N GLY A 147 -2.59 -6.69 -17.68
CA GLY A 147 -2.37 -5.66 -16.67
C GLY A 147 -1.27 -4.67 -17.04
N MET A 148 -0.99 -4.52 -18.34
CA MET A 148 0.05 -3.63 -18.86
C MET A 148 -0.58 -2.34 -19.40
N TYR A 149 0.20 -1.25 -19.36
CA TYR A 149 -0.18 0.06 -19.86
C TYR A 149 0.38 0.32 -21.26
N ALA A 150 -0.43 0.98 -22.07
CA ALA A 150 -0.09 1.45 -23.40
C ALA A 150 0.44 2.88 -23.32
N ALA A 151 1.75 3.08 -23.48
CA ALA A 151 2.33 4.40 -23.73
C ALA A 151 2.23 4.71 -25.22
N MET A 152 1.09 5.28 -25.59
CA MET A 152 0.59 5.32 -26.96
C MET A 152 0.91 6.66 -27.62
N LEU A 153 1.75 6.61 -28.65
CA LEU A 153 2.06 7.77 -29.48
C LEU A 153 1.05 7.88 -30.62
N PRO A 154 0.27 8.99 -30.73
CA PRO A 154 -0.72 9.16 -31.79
C PRO A 154 -0.13 9.16 -33.20
N PHE A 155 1.13 9.59 -33.31
CA PHE A 155 1.91 9.71 -34.54
C PHE A 155 3.40 9.83 -34.18
N TRP A 156 4.29 9.69 -35.16
CA TRP A 156 5.70 10.07 -35.02
C TRP A 156 5.92 11.53 -35.44
N GLY A 157 5.98 12.43 -34.45
CA GLY A 157 6.00 13.88 -34.65
C GLY A 157 7.10 14.38 -35.60
N ARG A 158 8.32 13.83 -35.48
CA ARG A 158 9.45 14.11 -36.39
C ARG A 158 9.08 13.99 -37.86
N ARG A 159 8.25 13.00 -38.18
CA ARG A 159 7.94 12.59 -39.55
C ARG A 159 6.67 13.23 -40.08
N TYR A 160 5.63 13.32 -39.25
CA TYR A 160 4.27 13.64 -39.70
C TYR A 160 3.73 14.98 -39.22
N VAL A 161 4.36 15.62 -38.23
CA VAL A 161 3.96 16.94 -37.72
C VAL A 161 5.00 17.99 -38.13
N ASN A 162 6.22 17.88 -37.60
CA ASN A 162 7.30 18.82 -37.90
C ASN A 162 7.93 18.54 -39.28
N ALA A 163 7.90 17.27 -39.70
CA ALA A 163 8.46 16.77 -40.95
C ALA A 163 9.91 17.22 -41.23
N THR A 164 10.79 17.06 -40.24
CA THR A 164 12.14 17.64 -40.23
C THR A 164 13.20 16.86 -41.01
N HIS A 165 12.84 15.74 -41.66
CA HIS A 165 13.77 14.94 -42.47
C HIS A 165 13.35 14.95 -43.96
N PRO A 166 13.91 15.85 -44.79
CA PRO A 166 13.59 15.94 -46.22
C PRO A 166 13.76 14.60 -46.94
N GLY A 167 12.81 14.23 -47.79
CA GLY A 167 12.83 12.97 -48.56
C GLY A 167 12.34 11.73 -47.79
N HIS A 168 12.21 11.81 -46.47
CA HIS A 168 11.74 10.71 -45.61
C HIS A 168 10.55 11.10 -44.72
N SER A 169 10.22 12.39 -44.66
CA SER A 169 9.15 12.96 -43.87
C SER A 169 8.16 13.74 -44.73
N MET A 170 6.89 13.76 -44.31
CA MET A 170 5.83 14.53 -44.96
C MET A 170 4.88 15.00 -43.87
N GLN A 171 4.59 16.30 -43.83
CA GLN A 171 3.60 16.83 -42.92
C GLN A 171 2.21 16.32 -43.33
N VAL A 172 1.64 15.47 -42.46
CA VAL A 172 0.30 14.88 -42.59
C VAL A 172 -0.64 15.55 -41.59
N PHE A 173 -0.16 15.80 -40.37
CA PHE A 173 -0.90 16.49 -39.33
C PHE A 173 -0.56 17.98 -39.34
N ASN A 174 -1.59 18.81 -39.41
CA ASN A 174 -1.48 20.26 -39.56
C ASN A 174 -2.61 20.96 -38.79
N ASN A 175 -2.69 22.28 -38.91
CA ASN A 175 -3.68 23.08 -38.18
C ASN A 175 -5.13 22.73 -38.55
N GLU A 176 -5.40 22.15 -39.70
CA GLU A 176 -6.77 21.90 -40.18
C GLU A 176 -7.33 20.58 -39.63
N ASN A 177 -6.46 19.61 -39.33
CA ASN A 177 -6.87 18.23 -39.04
C ASN A 177 -6.45 17.69 -37.66
N ILE A 178 -5.42 18.26 -37.02
CA ILE A 178 -4.82 17.62 -35.83
C ILE A 178 -5.76 17.61 -34.61
N TYR A 179 -6.66 18.60 -34.50
CA TYR A 179 -7.68 18.64 -33.45
C TYR A 179 -8.67 17.49 -33.60
N GLN A 180 -9.23 17.33 -34.80
CA GLN A 180 -10.22 16.30 -35.10
C GLN A 180 -9.62 14.90 -35.04
N TYR A 181 -8.33 14.75 -35.35
CA TYR A 181 -7.63 13.49 -35.12
C TYR A 181 -7.52 13.17 -33.61
N GLY A 182 -7.17 14.17 -32.78
CA GLY A 182 -7.23 14.02 -31.32
C GLY A 182 -8.62 13.63 -30.83
N GLU A 183 -9.66 14.31 -31.33
CA GLU A 183 -11.06 14.01 -30.99
C GLU A 183 -11.44 12.57 -31.36
N PHE A 184 -11.10 12.11 -32.57
CA PHE A 184 -11.32 10.74 -33.01
C PHE A 184 -10.70 9.72 -32.05
N LEU A 185 -9.43 9.90 -31.67
CA LEU A 185 -8.75 9.01 -30.74
C LEU A 185 -9.38 9.07 -29.34
N GLY A 186 -9.78 10.26 -28.88
CA GLY A 186 -10.43 10.44 -27.58
C GLY A 186 -11.79 9.74 -27.51
N VAL A 187 -12.59 9.83 -28.58
CA VAL A 187 -13.89 9.13 -28.68
C VAL A 187 -13.69 7.61 -28.70
N ARG A 188 -12.71 7.12 -29.45
CA ARG A 188 -12.50 5.67 -29.62
C ARG A 188 -11.91 5.03 -28.37
N TYR A 189 -10.92 5.66 -27.74
CA TYR A 189 -10.10 5.04 -26.70
C TYR A 189 -10.23 5.67 -25.31
N GLY A 190 -10.93 6.80 -25.15
CA GLY A 190 -11.00 7.55 -23.90
C GLY A 190 -11.58 6.82 -22.69
N LYS A 191 -12.23 5.67 -22.89
CA LYS A 191 -12.74 4.81 -21.81
C LYS A 191 -11.73 3.77 -21.32
N MET A 192 -10.61 3.60 -22.02
CA MET A 192 -9.57 2.65 -21.66
C MET A 192 -8.61 3.30 -20.66
N SER A 193 -8.69 2.87 -19.40
CA SER A 193 -7.90 3.45 -18.30
C SER A 193 -6.41 3.10 -18.35
N HIS A 194 -6.02 2.12 -19.17
CA HIS A 194 -4.64 1.64 -19.30
C HIS A 194 -3.81 2.38 -20.35
N ILE A 195 -4.30 3.52 -20.82
CA ILE A 195 -3.63 4.33 -21.84
C ILE A 195 -2.93 5.52 -21.19
N ILE A 196 -1.65 5.66 -21.54
CA ILE A 196 -0.80 6.81 -21.28
C ILE A 196 -0.57 7.50 -22.62
N TRP A 197 -1.06 8.72 -22.78
CA TRP A 197 -0.94 9.44 -24.04
C TRP A 197 0.45 10.06 -24.18
N VAL A 198 1.15 9.76 -25.27
CA VAL A 198 2.51 10.27 -25.49
C VAL A 198 2.52 11.12 -26.75
N ASN A 199 2.48 12.43 -26.60
CA ASN A 199 2.54 13.36 -27.72
C ASN A 199 3.97 13.45 -28.30
N GLY A 200 4.18 14.14 -29.41
CA GLY A 200 5.53 14.31 -30.00
C GLY A 200 6.01 13.10 -30.79
N GLY A 201 7.24 12.64 -30.50
CA GLY A 201 7.89 11.49 -31.16
C GLY A 201 9.18 11.90 -31.88
N ASP A 202 10.33 11.66 -31.22
CA ASP A 202 11.72 11.93 -31.66
C ASP A 202 11.89 13.31 -32.31
N VAL A 203 11.34 14.37 -31.70
CA VAL A 203 11.49 15.73 -32.21
C VAL A 203 11.41 16.81 -31.13
N GLN A 204 12.34 17.77 -31.16
CA GLN A 204 12.17 19.03 -30.44
C GLN A 204 10.91 19.76 -30.94
N ALA A 205 10.02 20.16 -30.03
CA ALA A 205 8.73 20.73 -30.42
C ALA A 205 8.85 21.99 -31.28
N THR A 206 9.96 22.73 -31.20
CA THR A 206 10.23 23.95 -31.98
C THR A 206 11.03 23.72 -33.27
N SER A 207 11.43 22.49 -33.57
CA SER A 207 12.26 22.19 -34.74
C SER A 207 11.47 22.37 -36.04
N GLY A 208 11.94 23.25 -36.92
CA GLY A 208 11.35 23.51 -38.23
C GLY A 208 10.13 24.46 -38.25
N GLY A 209 9.75 25.08 -37.12
CA GLY A 209 8.63 26.03 -37.07
C GLY A 209 7.93 26.13 -35.71
N ASN A 210 6.78 26.82 -35.67
CA ASN A 210 5.94 26.93 -34.46
C ASN A 210 5.02 25.71 -34.29
N TYR A 211 5.61 24.52 -34.11
CA TYR A 211 4.86 23.29 -33.87
C TYR A 211 4.34 23.05 -32.44
N PRO A 212 4.79 23.76 -31.36
CA PRO A 212 4.13 23.63 -30.06
C PRO A 212 2.62 23.90 -30.11
N ALA A 213 2.20 24.81 -31.00
CA ALA A 213 0.78 25.10 -31.22
C ALA A 213 -0.01 23.89 -31.77
N LEU A 214 0.58 23.06 -32.63
CA LEU A 214 -0.08 21.87 -33.17
C LEU A 214 -0.23 20.80 -32.08
N TYR A 215 0.82 20.56 -31.29
CA TYR A 215 0.79 19.58 -30.20
C TYR A 215 -0.23 19.96 -29.11
N ARG A 216 -0.34 21.25 -28.78
CA ARG A 216 -1.41 21.78 -27.91
C ARG A 216 -2.79 21.57 -28.51
N LYS A 217 -2.94 21.82 -29.82
CA LYS A 217 -4.20 21.62 -30.54
C LYS A 217 -4.62 20.16 -30.59
N PHE A 218 -3.67 19.23 -30.71
CA PHE A 218 -3.91 17.80 -30.55
C PHE A 218 -4.46 17.49 -29.14
N ALA A 219 -3.80 17.98 -28.09
CA ALA A 219 -4.21 17.75 -26.70
C ALA A 219 -5.63 18.29 -26.42
N GLU A 220 -5.98 19.48 -26.93
CA GLU A 220 -7.35 20.02 -26.84
C GLU A 220 -8.38 19.14 -27.55
N GLY A 221 -8.04 18.61 -28.73
CA GLY A 221 -8.89 17.70 -29.49
C GLY A 221 -9.12 16.38 -28.75
N LEU A 222 -8.04 15.80 -28.22
CA LEU A 222 -8.11 14.58 -27.42
C LEU A 222 -8.97 14.78 -26.17
N ALA A 223 -8.74 15.85 -25.41
CA ALA A 223 -9.52 16.17 -24.23
C ALA A 223 -11.02 16.30 -24.56
N TYR A 224 -11.36 16.93 -25.68
CA TYR A 224 -12.74 17.01 -26.14
C TYR A 224 -13.31 15.63 -26.47
N GLY A 225 -12.58 14.79 -27.19
CA GLY A 225 -13.03 13.43 -27.51
C GLY A 225 -13.26 12.55 -26.27
N ILE A 226 -12.42 12.68 -25.25
CA ILE A 226 -12.53 11.90 -23.99
C ILE A 226 -13.64 12.46 -23.09
N SER A 227 -13.73 13.77 -22.96
CA SER A 227 -14.56 14.41 -21.93
C SER A 227 -15.90 14.97 -22.42
N GLY A 228 -16.01 15.27 -23.71
CA GLY A 228 -17.08 16.08 -24.29
C GLY A 228 -16.95 17.59 -23.97
N ILE A 229 -15.89 18.02 -23.29
CA ILE A 229 -15.67 19.40 -22.84
C ILE A 229 -14.61 20.06 -23.71
N LYS A 230 -14.92 21.23 -24.27
CA LYS A 230 -13.95 22.03 -25.02
C LYS A 230 -13.08 22.80 -24.03
N VAL A 231 -11.82 22.43 -23.98
CA VAL A 231 -10.79 23.09 -23.15
C VAL A 231 -9.79 23.84 -24.01
N ARG A 232 -9.07 24.77 -23.39
CA ARG A 232 -7.88 25.39 -23.99
C ARG A 232 -6.62 24.93 -23.28
N TRP A 233 -5.55 24.73 -24.04
CA TRP A 233 -4.28 24.16 -23.54
C TRP A 233 -3.69 24.94 -22.37
N PHE A 234 -3.99 26.23 -22.23
CA PHE A 234 -3.49 27.10 -21.16
C PHE A 234 -4.46 27.21 -19.96
N GLN A 235 -5.65 26.62 -20.03
CA GLN A 235 -6.66 26.67 -18.98
C GLN A 235 -6.57 25.41 -18.12
N LYS A 236 -6.53 25.59 -16.80
CA LYS A 236 -6.77 24.48 -15.85
C LYS A 236 -8.24 24.12 -15.90
N ASP A 237 -8.54 22.83 -16.10
CA ASP A 237 -9.90 22.31 -16.22
C ASP A 237 -9.92 20.83 -15.78
N PRO A 238 -10.98 20.35 -15.08
CA PRO A 238 -11.11 18.95 -14.69
C PRO A 238 -11.09 17.94 -15.84
N ALA A 239 -11.33 18.37 -17.09
CA ALA A 239 -11.22 17.50 -18.26
C ALA A 239 -9.81 16.93 -18.46
N TRP A 240 -8.76 17.66 -18.04
CA TRP A 240 -7.38 17.17 -18.10
C TRP A 240 -7.16 15.98 -17.15
N ASN A 241 -7.89 15.90 -16.03
CA ASN A 241 -7.73 14.82 -15.05
C ASN A 241 -8.39 13.49 -15.47
N ARG A 242 -8.97 13.41 -16.68
CA ARG A 242 -9.62 12.19 -17.19
C ARG A 242 -8.66 11.22 -17.88
N PHE A 243 -7.41 11.61 -18.08
CA PHE A 243 -6.35 10.84 -18.71
C PHE A 243 -5.00 11.39 -18.26
N ILE A 244 -3.90 10.69 -18.58
CA ILE A 244 -2.56 11.25 -18.42
C ILE A 244 -1.86 11.40 -19.76
N MET A 245 -1.09 12.47 -19.90
CA MET A 245 -0.36 12.79 -21.11
C MET A 245 1.04 13.33 -20.83
N THR A 246 1.98 12.95 -21.70
CA THR A 246 3.34 13.49 -21.77
C THR A 246 3.74 13.83 -23.21
N TYR A 247 5.00 14.21 -23.44
CA TYR A 247 5.56 14.50 -24.75
C TYR A 247 6.92 13.83 -24.92
N HIS A 248 7.11 13.02 -25.96
CA HIS A 248 8.39 12.40 -26.30
C HIS A 248 9.26 13.40 -27.10
N PRO A 249 10.38 13.89 -26.54
CA PRO A 249 11.33 14.79 -27.21
C PRO A 249 12.18 14.03 -28.25
N ASP A 250 13.25 14.65 -28.76
CA ASP A 250 14.34 13.92 -29.44
C ASP A 250 15.52 13.69 -28.50
N GLY A 251 16.49 12.89 -28.94
CA GLY A 251 17.69 12.55 -28.17
C GLY A 251 18.73 13.65 -28.01
N THR A 252 18.32 14.92 -28.09
CA THR A 252 19.16 16.05 -27.68
C THR A 252 19.15 16.13 -26.14
N PRO A 253 20.24 15.74 -25.46
CA PRO A 253 20.24 15.71 -23.99
C PRO A 253 19.96 17.10 -23.42
N MET A 254 19.33 17.14 -22.24
CA MET A 254 18.93 18.37 -21.53
C MET A 254 17.90 19.26 -22.25
N THR A 255 17.35 18.83 -23.40
CA THR A 255 16.29 19.51 -24.14
C THR A 255 15.02 18.67 -24.12
N ASN A 256 14.43 18.58 -22.93
CA ASN A 256 13.33 17.66 -22.64
C ASN A 256 11.96 18.28 -22.96
N SER A 257 10.89 17.47 -22.83
CA SER A 257 9.49 17.96 -22.89
C SER A 257 9.21 19.17 -22.00
N SER A 258 9.88 19.23 -20.84
CA SER A 258 9.82 20.34 -19.89
C SER A 258 10.21 21.70 -20.50
N THR A 259 11.06 21.70 -21.54
CA THR A 259 11.51 22.90 -22.26
C THR A 259 10.35 23.68 -22.87
N TRP A 260 9.30 22.98 -23.32
CA TRP A 260 8.21 23.60 -24.07
C TRP A 260 6.87 23.56 -23.34
N PHE A 261 6.63 22.53 -22.54
CA PHE A 261 5.28 22.19 -22.06
C PHE A 261 5.19 22.03 -20.54
N HIS A 262 6.25 22.30 -19.77
CA HIS A 262 6.25 22.07 -18.32
C HIS A 262 5.09 22.75 -17.59
N ASN A 263 4.68 23.94 -18.05
CA ASN A 263 3.60 24.71 -17.44
C ASN A 263 2.23 24.51 -18.11
N ASP A 264 2.16 23.70 -19.17
CA ASP A 264 0.89 23.44 -19.84
C ASP A 264 0.05 22.46 -18.99
N PRO A 265 -1.22 22.77 -18.68
CA PRO A 265 -2.14 21.89 -17.95
C PRO A 265 -2.28 20.47 -18.48
N TRP A 266 -2.08 20.24 -19.77
CA TRP A 266 -2.22 18.92 -20.38
C TRP A 266 -1.01 18.02 -20.19
N LEU A 267 0.16 18.55 -19.81
CA LEU A 267 1.37 17.75 -19.61
C LEU A 267 1.43 17.30 -18.15
N ASP A 268 1.05 16.07 -17.83
CA ASP A 268 1.02 15.58 -16.44
C ASP A 268 2.42 15.32 -15.88
N PHE A 269 3.29 14.75 -16.71
CA PHE A 269 4.68 14.44 -16.35
C PHE A 269 5.63 14.71 -17.51
N ASN A 270 6.89 15.01 -17.20
CA ASN A 270 7.92 15.20 -18.21
C ASN A 270 8.44 13.84 -18.70
N MET A 271 8.84 13.79 -19.95
CA MET A 271 9.61 12.69 -20.54
C MET A 271 10.91 13.24 -21.15
N ILE A 272 11.97 12.45 -21.01
CA ILE A 272 13.31 12.74 -21.53
C ILE A 272 13.75 11.65 -22.51
N GLU A 273 14.61 12.02 -23.46
CA GLU A 273 15.35 11.09 -24.32
C GLU A 273 16.83 11.47 -24.25
N THR A 274 17.68 10.48 -23.97
CA THR A 274 19.15 10.68 -23.99
C THR A 274 19.82 9.94 -25.13
N HIS A 275 19.12 8.98 -25.76
CA HIS A 275 19.63 8.16 -26.85
C HIS A 275 21.03 7.61 -26.48
N VAL A 276 22.05 7.80 -27.34
CA VAL A 276 23.44 7.36 -27.09
C VAL A 276 24.23 8.22 -26.09
N SER A 277 23.62 9.25 -25.50
CA SER A 277 24.28 10.23 -24.61
C SER A 277 24.16 9.84 -23.13
N ARG A 278 24.62 8.64 -22.78
CA ARG A 278 24.43 8.00 -21.45
C ARG A 278 24.86 8.86 -20.26
N ASN A 279 25.87 9.72 -20.44
CA ASN A 279 26.35 10.64 -19.40
C ASN A 279 25.28 11.63 -18.90
N TYR A 280 24.20 11.83 -19.63
CA TYR A 280 23.19 12.84 -19.33
C TYR A 280 21.92 12.29 -18.68
N VAL A 281 21.83 10.98 -18.40
CA VAL A 281 20.62 10.37 -17.81
C VAL A 281 20.25 11.04 -16.48
N ALA A 282 21.12 10.95 -15.47
CA ALA A 282 20.85 11.53 -14.15
C ALA A 282 20.74 13.07 -14.21
N ALA A 283 21.54 13.73 -15.06
CA ALA A 283 21.54 15.18 -15.22
C ALA A 283 20.20 15.71 -15.78
N SER A 284 19.66 15.06 -16.82
CA SER A 284 18.41 15.46 -17.47
C SER A 284 17.22 15.27 -16.52
N ILE A 285 17.22 14.20 -15.72
CA ILE A 285 16.19 13.97 -14.70
C ILE A 285 16.22 15.06 -13.63
N ARG A 286 17.41 15.37 -13.10
CA ARG A 286 17.55 16.44 -12.09
C ARG A 286 17.13 17.80 -12.61
N GLN A 287 17.41 18.10 -13.88
CA GLN A 287 16.98 19.33 -14.53
C GLN A 287 15.46 19.47 -14.47
N ASP A 288 14.72 18.44 -14.88
CA ASP A 288 13.26 18.47 -14.89
C ASP A 288 12.68 18.52 -13.46
N LEU A 289 13.26 17.75 -12.53
CA LEU A 289 12.82 17.73 -11.12
C LEU A 289 13.12 19.03 -10.35
N ALA A 290 14.00 19.89 -10.87
CA ALA A 290 14.32 21.19 -10.29
C ALA A 290 13.30 22.28 -10.67
N LEU A 291 12.46 22.04 -11.67
CA LEU A 291 11.44 22.98 -12.11
C LEU A 291 10.25 23.05 -11.14
N GLN A 292 9.50 24.16 -11.22
CA GLN A 292 8.31 24.42 -10.42
C GLN A 292 7.09 24.70 -11.31
N PRO A 293 5.92 24.08 -11.04
CA PRO A 293 5.71 23.05 -10.01
C PRO A 293 6.47 21.76 -10.35
N THR A 294 7.05 21.09 -9.36
CA THR A 294 7.75 19.83 -9.61
C THR A 294 6.79 18.80 -10.22
N LYS A 295 7.21 18.16 -11.32
CA LYS A 295 6.45 17.10 -12.01
C LYS A 295 7.25 15.80 -12.05
N PRO A 296 6.58 14.63 -12.06
CA PRO A 296 7.24 13.37 -12.36
C PRO A 296 8.02 13.45 -13.67
N THR A 297 9.12 12.71 -13.78
CA THR A 297 9.96 12.67 -14.99
C THR A 297 10.30 11.23 -15.33
N VAL A 298 10.10 10.83 -16.58
CA VAL A 298 10.36 9.46 -17.08
C VAL A 298 11.48 9.49 -18.11
N LEU A 299 12.45 8.56 -18.02
CA LEU A 299 13.35 8.26 -19.13
C LEU A 299 12.56 7.47 -20.19
N GLY A 300 12.06 8.17 -21.19
CA GLY A 300 11.23 7.61 -22.26
C GLY A 300 12.05 6.84 -23.28
N GLU A 301 13.26 7.28 -23.58
CA GLU A 301 14.18 6.59 -24.49
C GLU A 301 15.65 6.82 -24.10
N GLY A 302 16.33 5.72 -23.72
CA GLY A 302 17.76 5.68 -23.41
C GLY A 302 18.59 5.10 -24.55
N HIS A 303 19.78 4.57 -24.25
CA HIS A 303 20.58 3.85 -25.25
C HIS A 303 20.03 2.43 -25.36
N TYR A 304 19.50 2.06 -26.53
CA TYR A 304 19.01 0.70 -26.75
C TYR A 304 20.12 -0.35 -26.72
N GLU A 305 19.81 -1.51 -26.14
CA GLU A 305 20.71 -2.66 -26.05
C GLU A 305 21.02 -3.21 -27.44
N GLY A 306 22.30 -3.47 -27.71
CA GLY A 306 22.81 -3.75 -29.05
C GLY A 306 23.42 -2.49 -29.65
N ILE A 307 23.24 -2.22 -30.95
CA ILE A 307 24.01 -1.17 -31.63
C ILE A 307 23.09 -0.16 -32.32
N THR A 308 23.35 1.10 -32.00
CA THR A 308 22.59 2.26 -32.47
C THR A 308 23.57 3.32 -32.98
N ARG A 309 23.46 3.74 -34.25
CA ARG A 309 24.39 4.69 -34.91
C ARG A 309 25.87 4.38 -34.65
N ASP A 310 26.27 3.13 -34.92
CA ASP A 310 27.62 2.61 -34.74
C ASP A 310 28.13 2.56 -33.27
N LYS A 311 27.25 2.80 -32.29
CA LYS A 311 27.58 2.73 -30.86
C LYS A 311 26.89 1.56 -30.19
N LYS A 312 27.68 0.72 -29.51
CA LYS A 312 27.21 -0.45 -28.77
C LYS A 312 26.78 -0.09 -27.34
N ALA A 313 25.63 -0.61 -26.94
CA ALA A 313 25.23 -0.81 -25.55
C ALA A 313 25.09 -2.30 -25.27
N GLU A 314 25.44 -2.66 -24.05
CA GLU A 314 25.40 -4.01 -23.51
C GLU A 314 24.56 -3.97 -22.23
N ALA A 315 24.23 -5.13 -21.68
CA ALA A 315 23.41 -5.24 -20.47
C ALA A 315 23.83 -4.32 -19.31
N ILE A 316 25.13 -4.14 -19.06
CA ILE A 316 25.65 -3.21 -18.04
C ILE A 316 25.21 -1.76 -18.27
N HIS A 317 25.17 -1.32 -19.53
CA HIS A 317 24.76 0.04 -19.88
C HIS A 317 23.26 0.25 -19.63
N ILE A 318 22.46 -0.80 -19.87
CA ILE A 318 21.02 -0.83 -19.57
C ILE A 318 20.77 -0.78 -18.06
N ARG A 319 21.51 -1.56 -17.28
CA ARG A 319 21.42 -1.50 -15.81
C ARG A 319 21.78 -0.11 -15.31
N ARG A 320 22.90 0.47 -15.77
CA ARG A 320 23.33 1.83 -15.40
C ARG A 320 22.25 2.86 -15.66
N GLN A 321 21.69 2.95 -16.87
CA GLN A 321 20.63 3.92 -17.15
C GLN A 321 19.37 3.67 -16.32
N ALA A 322 19.00 2.42 -16.01
CA ALA A 322 17.85 2.09 -15.18
C ALA A 322 18.06 2.56 -13.74
N TYR A 323 19.15 2.15 -13.08
CA TYR A 323 19.46 2.60 -11.72
C TYR A 323 19.69 4.10 -11.64
N GLN A 324 20.39 4.69 -12.62
CA GLN A 324 20.57 6.14 -12.68
C GLN A 324 19.25 6.88 -12.80
N SER A 325 18.26 6.30 -13.50
CA SER A 325 16.94 6.92 -13.60
C SER A 325 16.28 7.03 -12.22
N TYR A 326 16.12 5.89 -11.53
CA TYR A 326 15.42 5.87 -10.24
C TYR A 326 16.19 6.57 -9.12
N PHE A 327 17.52 6.38 -9.03
CA PHE A 327 18.32 7.04 -8.01
C PHE A 327 18.46 8.56 -8.23
N ALA A 328 18.25 9.06 -9.46
CA ALA A 328 18.11 10.49 -9.72
C ALA A 328 16.72 11.03 -9.36
N GLY A 329 15.74 10.16 -9.09
CA GLY A 329 14.37 10.49 -8.70
C GLY A 329 13.34 10.44 -9.84
N ALA A 330 13.64 9.75 -10.94
CA ALA A 330 12.65 9.55 -12.02
C ALA A 330 11.46 8.70 -11.55
N ALA A 331 10.31 8.94 -12.17
CA ALA A 331 9.09 8.17 -11.99
C ALA A 331 9.08 6.85 -12.78
N GLY A 332 10.03 6.70 -13.71
CA GLY A 332 10.06 5.55 -14.60
C GLY A 332 11.29 5.46 -15.48
N HIS A 333 11.52 4.24 -15.95
CA HIS A 333 12.56 3.89 -16.92
C HIS A 333 11.96 3.09 -18.07
N THR A 334 12.37 3.39 -19.31
CA THR A 334 12.01 2.59 -20.49
C THR A 334 13.26 1.95 -21.11
N TYR A 335 13.22 0.63 -21.22
CA TYR A 335 14.17 -0.19 -21.97
C TYR A 335 13.87 -0.16 -23.48
N GLY A 336 14.88 -0.43 -24.30
CA GLY A 336 14.68 -0.81 -25.68
C GLY A 336 15.89 -1.54 -26.24
N ALA A 337 15.71 -2.17 -27.40
CA ALA A 337 16.75 -2.94 -28.07
C ALA A 337 16.90 -2.56 -29.56
N ALA A 338 18.11 -2.73 -30.09
CA ALA A 338 18.44 -2.53 -31.49
C ALA A 338 19.44 -3.62 -31.95
N SER A 339 19.15 -4.34 -33.04
CA SER A 339 20.10 -5.33 -33.58
C SER A 339 21.07 -4.74 -34.60
N ASP A 340 22.28 -5.29 -34.69
CA ASP A 340 23.31 -4.93 -35.68
C ASP A 340 24.05 -6.13 -36.26
N GLU A 341 23.66 -6.61 -37.43
CA GLU A 341 24.65 -7.20 -38.35
C GLU A 341 24.49 -6.70 -39.80
N SER A 342 23.45 -5.90 -40.12
CA SER A 342 23.12 -5.50 -41.51
C SER A 342 22.76 -4.01 -41.73
N LYS A 343 22.99 -3.10 -40.77
CA LYS A 343 22.57 -1.67 -40.84
C LYS A 343 21.04 -1.40 -40.86
N ASN A 344 20.24 -2.37 -40.41
CA ASN A 344 18.80 -2.20 -40.24
C ASN A 344 18.51 -1.70 -38.82
N GLY A 345 17.75 -0.61 -38.71
CA GLY A 345 17.67 0.25 -37.53
C GLY A 345 16.83 -0.30 -36.37
N PRO A 346 16.18 0.57 -35.55
CA PRO A 346 15.51 0.16 -34.32
C PRO A 346 14.46 -0.93 -34.58
N LEU A 347 14.17 -1.73 -33.54
CA LEU A 347 13.19 -2.83 -33.51
C LEU A 347 12.08 -2.65 -34.57
N PHE A 348 11.98 -3.63 -35.47
CA PHE A 348 11.04 -3.74 -36.61
C PHE A 348 11.38 -2.98 -37.90
N SER A 349 12.57 -3.26 -38.45
CA SER A 349 12.74 -3.34 -39.91
C SER A 349 12.27 -4.72 -40.41
N PRO A 350 11.72 -4.88 -41.63
CA PRO A 350 11.27 -6.17 -42.17
C PRO A 350 12.32 -7.29 -42.14
N SER A 351 13.61 -6.97 -42.06
CA SER A 351 14.72 -7.92 -41.90
C SER A 351 14.93 -8.47 -40.48
N ASN A 352 14.34 -7.88 -39.45
CA ASN A 352 14.79 -8.08 -38.08
C ASN A 352 14.16 -9.33 -37.45
N ASN A 353 15.00 -10.28 -37.06
CA ASN A 353 14.64 -11.43 -36.23
C ASN A 353 14.39 -10.97 -34.77
N TRP A 354 13.42 -10.08 -34.59
CA TRP A 354 13.12 -9.37 -33.34
C TRP A 354 12.88 -10.31 -32.16
N ARG A 355 12.43 -11.54 -32.41
CA ARG A 355 12.22 -12.56 -31.37
C ARG A 355 13.52 -12.88 -30.63
N ARG A 356 14.69 -12.82 -31.29
CA ARG A 356 15.99 -12.99 -30.62
C ARG A 356 16.31 -11.86 -29.64
N LEU A 357 15.72 -10.67 -29.85
CA LEU A 357 15.93 -9.51 -28.98
C LEU A 357 15.12 -9.61 -27.68
N LEU A 358 14.19 -10.57 -27.60
CA LEU A 358 13.47 -10.83 -26.37
C LEU A 358 14.44 -11.29 -25.27
N ASP A 359 15.43 -12.11 -25.62
CA ASP A 359 16.33 -12.80 -24.70
C ASP A 359 17.69 -12.12 -24.51
N LEU A 360 17.80 -10.83 -24.86
CA LEU A 360 19.02 -10.08 -24.56
C LEU A 360 19.25 -10.00 -23.05
N GLU A 361 20.51 -10.03 -22.64
CA GLU A 361 20.90 -10.09 -21.23
C GLU A 361 20.31 -8.91 -20.44
N GLY A 362 20.36 -7.69 -20.97
CA GLY A 362 19.78 -6.50 -20.35
C GLY A 362 18.26 -6.61 -20.16
N ALA A 363 17.53 -7.11 -21.16
CA ALA A 363 16.09 -7.35 -21.05
C ALA A 363 15.74 -8.33 -19.93
N THR A 364 16.53 -9.41 -19.77
CA THR A 364 16.30 -10.40 -18.70
C THR A 364 16.60 -9.83 -17.31
N GLN A 365 17.49 -8.86 -17.19
CA GLN A 365 17.92 -8.30 -15.90
C GLN A 365 16.98 -7.24 -15.32
N LEU A 366 16.01 -6.76 -16.09
CA LEU A 366 15.01 -5.78 -15.62
C LEU A 366 14.12 -6.35 -14.51
N GLU A 367 13.95 -7.67 -14.43
CA GLU A 367 13.25 -8.32 -13.32
C GLU A 367 13.92 -8.04 -11.97
N TRP A 368 15.26 -8.00 -11.94
CA TRP A 368 16.04 -7.71 -10.73
C TRP A 368 16.00 -6.23 -10.37
N VAL A 369 16.00 -5.34 -11.38
CA VAL A 369 15.78 -3.91 -11.17
C VAL A 369 14.42 -3.70 -10.49
N LYS A 370 13.36 -4.31 -11.02
CA LYS A 370 12.03 -4.28 -10.42
C LYS A 370 12.01 -4.80 -9.00
N ALA A 371 12.57 -5.99 -8.77
CA ALA A 371 12.61 -6.62 -7.45
C ALA A 371 13.29 -5.74 -6.40
N LEU A 372 14.40 -5.08 -6.74
CA LEU A 372 15.06 -4.14 -5.82
C LEU A 372 14.16 -2.94 -5.51
N LEU A 373 13.59 -2.31 -6.54
CA LEU A 373 12.76 -1.11 -6.38
C LEU A 373 11.53 -1.37 -5.52
N GLU A 374 10.83 -2.48 -5.75
CA GLU A 374 9.63 -2.87 -5.00
C GLU A 374 9.97 -3.26 -3.56
N SER A 375 11.05 -4.02 -3.33
CA SER A 375 11.45 -4.44 -1.98
C SER A 375 12.02 -3.32 -1.09
N HIS A 376 12.28 -2.15 -1.66
CA HIS A 376 12.90 -1.02 -0.97
C HIS A 376 12.11 0.29 -1.10
N ASP A 377 10.82 0.22 -1.45
CA ASP A 377 9.90 1.37 -1.48
C ASP A 377 10.43 2.56 -2.28
N TRP A 378 10.84 2.31 -3.54
CA TRP A 378 11.46 3.32 -4.42
C TRP A 378 10.72 4.66 -4.48
N GLN A 379 9.39 4.64 -4.37
CA GLN A 379 8.52 5.83 -4.37
C GLN A 379 8.81 6.81 -3.24
N ALA A 380 9.40 6.33 -2.13
CA ALA A 380 9.74 7.13 -0.95
C ALA A 380 11.18 7.65 -0.98
N TRP A 381 11.96 7.31 -2.01
CA TRP A 381 13.38 7.64 -2.09
C TRP A 381 13.59 9.15 -2.25
N LYS A 382 14.45 9.69 -1.39
CA LYS A 382 14.94 11.06 -1.50
C LYS A 382 16.40 11.04 -1.96
N PRO A 383 16.78 11.67 -3.09
CA PRO A 383 18.17 11.81 -3.47
C PRO A 383 18.99 12.41 -2.33
N ALA A 384 20.08 11.72 -1.98
CA ALA A 384 20.92 12.02 -0.83
C ALA A 384 22.42 12.08 -1.22
N PRO A 385 22.78 12.95 -2.19
CA PRO A 385 24.15 13.03 -2.71
C PRO A 385 25.20 13.34 -1.64
N GLU A 386 24.80 13.98 -0.54
CA GLU A 386 25.64 14.31 0.60
C GLU A 386 26.21 13.08 1.33
N LEU A 387 25.61 11.89 1.15
CA LEU A 387 26.13 10.65 1.72
C LEU A 387 27.46 10.21 1.14
N ILE A 388 27.80 10.65 -0.07
CA ILE A 388 29.04 10.29 -0.75
C ILE A 388 30.03 11.45 -0.60
N VAL A 389 30.92 11.36 0.39
CA VAL A 389 31.89 12.41 0.71
C VAL A 389 33.10 12.41 -0.24
N ALA A 390 33.43 11.26 -0.85
CA ALA A 390 34.45 11.15 -1.88
C ALA A 390 34.18 9.99 -2.84
N GLY A 391 34.74 10.05 -4.05
CA GLY A 391 34.63 8.97 -5.04
C GLY A 391 33.30 8.92 -5.80
N ARG A 392 32.54 10.02 -5.84
CA ARG A 392 31.22 10.11 -6.51
C ARG A 392 31.27 9.83 -8.01
N GLY A 393 32.34 10.18 -8.71
CA GLY A 393 32.39 10.08 -10.17
C GLY A 393 31.46 11.08 -10.87
N GLU A 394 31.28 10.91 -12.18
CA GLU A 394 30.45 11.78 -13.02
C GLU A 394 29.86 11.02 -14.23
N GLY A 395 28.83 11.58 -14.85
CA GLY A 395 28.21 11.02 -16.05
C GLY A 395 27.68 9.60 -15.84
N GLU A 396 27.99 8.69 -16.77
CA GLU A 396 27.62 7.28 -16.70
C GLU A 396 28.21 6.56 -15.45
N PHE A 397 29.32 7.08 -14.90
CA PHE A 397 30.00 6.52 -13.74
C PHE A 397 29.70 7.29 -12.44
N GLU A 398 28.70 8.18 -12.45
CA GLU A 398 28.23 8.84 -11.25
C GLU A 398 27.56 7.84 -10.31
N LYS A 399 28.10 7.72 -9.09
CA LYS A 399 27.47 7.04 -7.96
C LYS A 399 26.36 7.91 -7.40
N LEU A 400 25.21 7.29 -7.19
CA LEU A 400 24.01 7.98 -6.73
C LEU A 400 23.55 7.37 -5.43
N ALA A 401 23.13 8.22 -4.51
CA ALA A 401 22.65 7.82 -3.20
C ALA A 401 21.24 8.33 -2.98
N VAL A 402 20.44 7.51 -2.29
CA VAL A 402 19.06 7.84 -1.88
C VAL A 402 18.86 7.43 -0.42
N LYS A 403 17.98 8.14 0.28
CA LYS A 403 17.48 7.79 1.61
C LYS A 403 16.02 7.38 1.54
N ALA A 404 15.67 6.34 2.27
CA ALA A 404 14.31 5.85 2.45
C ALA A 404 14.19 5.31 3.88
N SER A 405 13.29 5.87 4.69
CA SER A 405 13.08 5.61 6.12
C SER A 405 13.90 4.48 6.75
N GLY A 406 15.00 4.83 7.46
CA GLY A 406 15.88 3.85 8.12
C GLY A 406 17.02 3.32 7.26
N LYS A 407 16.99 3.56 5.94
CA LYS A 407 17.94 3.02 4.98
C LYS A 407 18.57 4.11 4.11
N ALA A 408 19.78 3.84 3.67
CA ALA A 408 20.43 4.52 2.57
C ALA A 408 20.82 3.49 1.51
N LEU A 409 20.52 3.78 0.24
CA LEU A 409 20.97 2.95 -0.87
C LEU A 409 21.93 3.77 -1.72
N ILE A 410 22.99 3.13 -2.20
CA ILE A 410 24.00 3.76 -3.05
C ILE A 410 24.24 2.86 -4.26
N TYR A 411 23.98 3.36 -5.45
CA TYR A 411 24.32 2.67 -6.70
C TYR A 411 25.77 2.95 -7.09
N PHE A 412 26.52 1.88 -7.30
CA PHE A 412 27.88 1.85 -7.81
C PHE A 412 27.85 1.37 -9.26
N PRO A 413 28.05 2.25 -10.26
CA PRO A 413 28.00 1.88 -11.68
C PRO A 413 29.23 1.09 -12.15
N ASP A 414 30.27 1.02 -11.31
CA ASP A 414 31.50 0.27 -11.52
C ASP A 414 32.08 -0.20 -10.17
N ASN A 415 33.26 -0.80 -10.19
CA ASN A 415 33.94 -1.31 -8.98
C ASN A 415 34.82 -0.26 -8.26
N SER A 416 34.73 1.03 -8.62
CA SER A 416 35.53 2.06 -7.98
C SER A 416 34.98 2.40 -6.58
N PRO A 417 35.86 2.64 -5.58
CA PRO A 417 35.42 2.87 -4.21
C PRO A 417 34.72 4.23 -4.03
N ALA A 418 33.89 4.33 -3.00
CA ALA A 418 33.35 5.59 -2.50
C ALA A 418 33.58 5.69 -0.99
N THR A 419 33.84 6.92 -0.53
CA THR A 419 33.85 7.22 0.90
C THR A 419 32.48 7.78 1.27
N LEU A 420 31.89 7.24 2.32
CA LEU A 420 30.58 7.63 2.84
C LEU A 420 30.72 8.42 4.15
N ASP A 421 29.77 9.32 4.40
CA ASP A 421 29.66 10.05 5.66
C ASP A 421 29.50 9.06 6.83
N PRO A 422 30.26 9.19 7.96
CA PRO A 422 30.15 8.31 9.12
C PRO A 422 28.77 8.38 9.79
N ALA A 423 27.80 7.66 9.24
CA ALA A 423 26.57 7.29 9.90
C ALA A 423 26.79 6.05 10.79
N LYS A 424 26.02 5.91 11.87
CA LYS A 424 25.96 4.64 12.61
C LYS A 424 25.22 3.61 11.77
N ILE A 425 25.96 2.74 11.08
CA ILE A 425 25.41 1.67 10.24
C ILE A 425 25.09 0.46 11.15
N SER A 426 23.85 0.00 11.17
CA SER A 426 23.44 -1.23 11.89
C SER A 426 23.64 -2.48 11.04
N SER A 427 23.42 -2.38 9.72
CA SER A 427 23.68 -3.46 8.78
C SER A 427 24.03 -2.91 7.39
N ALA A 428 24.81 -3.68 6.63
CA ALA A 428 25.18 -3.33 5.26
C ALA A 428 25.18 -4.58 4.37
N GLN A 429 24.62 -4.44 3.17
CA GLN A 429 24.50 -5.52 2.18
C GLN A 429 24.75 -4.99 0.77
N TRP A 430 25.39 -5.80 -0.05
CA TRP A 430 25.56 -5.58 -1.48
C TRP A 430 24.53 -6.38 -2.26
N PHE A 431 23.86 -5.74 -3.21
CA PHE A 431 22.98 -6.35 -4.18
C PHE A 431 23.68 -6.38 -5.55
N ASP A 432 23.67 -7.54 -6.21
CA ASP A 432 24.17 -7.74 -7.59
C ASP A 432 23.03 -7.53 -8.60
N PRO A 433 23.03 -6.41 -9.35
CA PRO A 433 22.01 -6.11 -10.35
C PRO A 433 21.92 -7.11 -11.50
N ARG A 434 22.95 -7.96 -11.69
CA ARG A 434 23.01 -8.91 -12.79
C ARG A 434 22.13 -10.15 -12.56
N ASN A 435 21.96 -10.56 -11.31
CA ASN A 435 21.33 -11.83 -10.94
C ASN A 435 20.44 -11.76 -9.70
N GLY A 436 20.29 -10.58 -9.08
CA GLY A 436 19.43 -10.38 -7.92
C GLY A 436 19.98 -10.90 -6.59
N SER A 437 21.24 -11.34 -6.55
CA SER A 437 21.83 -11.92 -5.33
C SER A 437 22.25 -10.85 -4.31
N TYR A 438 22.18 -11.20 -3.04
CA TYR A 438 22.62 -10.37 -1.92
C TYR A 438 23.87 -10.97 -1.27
N SER A 439 24.83 -10.13 -0.91
CA SER A 439 25.99 -10.50 -0.09
C SER A 439 26.17 -9.52 1.07
N ARG A 440 26.51 -10.02 2.25
CA ARG A 440 26.64 -9.20 3.45
C ARG A 440 27.97 -8.47 3.48
N GLU A 441 27.94 -7.16 3.76
CA GLU A 441 29.12 -6.40 4.12
C GLU A 441 29.40 -6.57 5.62
N ARG A 442 30.61 -7.00 5.95
CA ARG A 442 30.99 -7.35 7.33
C ARG A 442 31.65 -6.19 8.05
N ASN A 443 32.29 -5.28 7.33
CA ASN A 443 33.01 -4.17 7.92
C ASN A 443 32.12 -2.92 8.05
N LEU A 444 31.23 -2.93 9.05
CA LEU A 444 30.30 -1.83 9.32
C LEU A 444 30.99 -0.55 9.86
N ASN A 445 32.25 -0.67 10.30
CA ASN A 445 33.07 0.46 10.74
C ASN A 445 33.84 1.13 9.59
N SER A 446 33.72 0.60 8.36
CA SER A 446 34.37 1.21 7.20
C SER A 446 33.68 2.53 6.84
N THR A 447 34.47 3.54 6.50
CA THR A 447 33.98 4.74 5.82
C THR A 447 34.19 4.65 4.31
N SER A 448 34.90 3.63 3.81
CA SER A 448 35.15 3.41 2.39
C SER A 448 34.58 2.06 1.96
N PHE A 449 33.76 2.09 0.91
CA PHE A 449 33.07 0.93 0.38
C PHE A 449 33.41 0.75 -1.09
N SER A 450 33.64 -0.49 -1.49
CA SER A 450 33.83 -0.91 -2.88
C SER A 450 33.01 -2.18 -3.14
N PRO A 451 32.36 -2.30 -4.31
CA PRO A 451 31.64 -3.52 -4.67
C PRO A 451 32.47 -4.80 -4.52
N PRO A 452 31.85 -5.95 -4.19
CA PRO A 452 32.54 -7.23 -4.12
C PRO A 452 33.24 -7.61 -5.43
N ASN A 453 34.32 -8.40 -5.33
CA ASN A 453 35.03 -8.89 -6.51
C ASN A 453 34.10 -9.66 -7.45
N GLY A 454 34.14 -9.31 -8.75
CA GLY A 454 33.31 -9.93 -9.78
C GLY A 454 32.03 -9.16 -10.11
N PHE A 455 31.68 -8.13 -9.32
CA PHE A 455 30.53 -7.28 -9.59
C PHE A 455 30.93 -6.22 -10.63
N ALA A 456 30.15 -6.10 -11.70
CA ALA A 456 30.35 -5.06 -12.73
C ALA A 456 29.72 -3.72 -12.34
N ASP A 457 28.65 -3.78 -11.55
CA ASP A 457 27.94 -2.71 -10.87
C ASP A 457 27.28 -3.31 -9.62
N ALA A 458 26.90 -2.48 -8.66
CA ALA A 458 26.30 -2.94 -7.41
C ALA A 458 25.39 -1.90 -6.79
N VAL A 459 24.46 -2.34 -5.93
CA VAL A 459 23.80 -1.43 -4.99
C VAL A 459 24.24 -1.79 -3.58
N LEU A 460 24.83 -0.82 -2.87
CA LEU A 460 25.06 -0.91 -1.44
C LEU A 460 23.79 -0.47 -0.71
N ILE A 461 23.28 -1.34 0.15
CA ILE A 461 22.13 -1.08 1.01
C ILE A 461 22.65 -0.99 2.43
N LEU A 462 22.48 0.17 3.04
CA LEU A 462 22.85 0.47 4.41
C LEU A 462 21.58 0.61 5.23
N GLU A 463 21.43 -0.20 6.26
CA GLU A 463 20.52 0.13 7.34
C GLU A 463 21.28 1.01 8.32
N THR A 464 20.80 2.22 8.47
CA THR A 464 21.38 3.20 9.38
C THR A 464 20.56 3.21 10.66
N ILE A 465 21.24 3.37 11.80
CA ILE A 465 20.60 3.85 13.04
C ILE A 465 20.23 5.30 12.76
N THR A 466 19.12 5.52 12.06
CA THR A 466 18.73 6.83 11.54
C THR A 466 18.37 7.80 12.67
N GLU A 467 18.89 9.02 12.57
CA GLU A 467 18.18 10.21 13.02
C GLU A 467 16.77 10.27 12.40
N PRO A 468 15.77 10.83 13.11
CA PRO A 468 14.36 10.60 12.82
C PRO A 468 13.93 11.10 11.44
N SER A 469 13.12 10.29 10.76
CA SER A 469 12.41 10.63 9.52
C SER A 469 11.75 12.03 9.58
N THR A 470 11.83 12.78 8.48
CA THR A 470 11.06 14.03 8.29
C THR A 470 9.57 13.77 8.05
N ASP A 471 9.23 12.59 7.51
CA ASP A 471 7.85 12.09 7.55
C ASP A 471 7.59 11.52 8.95
N LYS A 472 6.85 12.30 9.75
CA LYS A 472 6.44 11.94 11.11
C LYS A 472 5.56 10.69 11.16
N ASN A 473 5.09 10.22 10.00
CA ASN A 473 4.20 9.08 9.89
C ASN A 473 4.93 7.79 9.56
N SER A 474 6.03 7.80 8.80
CA SER A 474 6.68 6.57 8.31
C SER A 474 6.96 5.48 9.36
N LEU A 475 7.19 5.86 10.62
CA LEU A 475 7.42 4.92 11.72
C LEU A 475 6.16 4.52 12.49
N ARG A 476 5.01 5.15 12.20
CA ARG A 476 3.74 4.96 12.92
C ARG A 476 3.07 3.64 12.60
N ILE A 477 2.37 3.11 13.61
CA ILE A 477 1.43 2.02 13.46
C ILE A 477 0.34 2.44 12.47
N ARG A 478 0.08 1.61 11.46
CA ARG A 478 -0.94 1.84 10.42
C ARG A 478 -1.36 0.51 9.78
N PRO A 479 -2.50 0.42 9.07
CA PRO A 479 -2.83 -0.75 8.28
C PRO A 479 -1.70 -1.10 7.30
N TYR A 480 -1.39 -2.39 7.18
CA TYR A 480 -0.31 -2.88 6.34
C TYR A 480 -0.67 -2.73 4.86
N ALA A 481 0.20 -2.07 4.08
CA ALA A 481 -0.06 -1.81 2.67
C ALA A 481 -0.23 -3.10 1.83
N GLY A 482 0.51 -4.17 2.15
CA GLY A 482 0.42 -5.45 1.44
C GLY A 482 -0.84 -6.27 1.78
N ASN A 483 -1.39 -6.09 2.98
CA ASN A 483 -2.64 -6.68 3.41
C ASN A 483 -3.27 -5.81 4.52
N PRO A 484 -4.18 -4.89 4.18
CA PRO A 484 -4.75 -3.94 5.14
C PRO A 484 -5.56 -4.56 6.28
N HIS A 485 -5.82 -5.87 6.25
CA HIS A 485 -6.36 -6.62 7.38
C HIS A 485 -5.39 -6.78 8.54
N TYR A 486 -4.11 -6.49 8.34
CA TYR A 486 -3.08 -6.55 9.37
C TYR A 486 -2.45 -5.17 9.58
N TRP A 487 -1.66 -5.06 10.64
CA TRP A 487 -0.94 -3.84 10.97
C TRP A 487 0.46 -3.85 10.36
N GLN A 488 1.03 -2.67 10.15
CA GLN A 488 2.46 -2.44 10.01
C GLN A 488 2.93 -1.39 11.01
N TYR A 489 4.14 -1.57 11.52
CA TYR A 489 4.81 -0.62 12.41
C TYR A 489 6.28 -0.50 11.97
N GLN A 490 6.82 0.73 11.96
CA GLN A 490 8.16 1.00 11.42
C GLN A 490 8.38 0.43 10.01
N GLY A 491 7.35 0.51 9.16
CA GLY A 491 7.38 0.02 7.77
C GLY A 491 7.30 -1.50 7.60
N LYS A 492 7.14 -2.28 8.67
CA LYS A 492 7.09 -3.76 8.60
C LYS A 492 5.73 -4.29 9.03
N PRO A 493 5.17 -5.31 8.36
CA PRO A 493 3.96 -5.98 8.84
C PRO A 493 4.18 -6.52 10.26
N VAL A 494 3.15 -6.44 11.08
CA VAL A 494 3.20 -6.84 12.49
C VAL A 494 1.87 -7.43 12.94
N LEU A 495 1.94 -8.60 13.58
CA LEU A 495 0.83 -9.18 14.33
C LEU A 495 0.89 -8.71 15.79
N LEU A 496 -0.22 -8.20 16.30
CA LEU A 496 -0.28 -7.62 17.64
C LEU A 496 -0.72 -8.68 18.67
N LEU A 497 0.19 -9.11 19.55
CA LEU A 497 -0.07 -10.13 20.56
C LEU A 497 0.23 -9.60 21.95
N GLY A 498 -0.62 -9.87 22.93
CA GLY A 498 -0.28 -9.43 24.28
C GLY A 498 -1.21 -9.88 25.41
N GLY A 499 -0.98 -9.25 26.55
CA GLY A 499 -1.71 -9.45 27.80
C GLY A 499 -1.21 -8.42 28.79
N SER A 500 -2.07 -7.99 29.71
CA SER A 500 -1.61 -7.10 30.78
C SER A 500 -2.23 -7.42 32.13
N LYS A 501 -1.50 -7.05 33.19
CA LYS A 501 -1.93 -7.28 34.58
C LYS A 501 -3.00 -6.29 35.05
N ASP A 502 -3.15 -5.18 34.34
CA ASP A 502 -4.08 -4.10 34.65
C ASP A 502 -4.60 -3.43 33.36
N ASP A 503 -5.63 -2.59 33.44
CA ASP A 503 -6.15 -1.78 32.33
C ASP A 503 -5.68 -0.33 32.38
N ASN A 504 -5.27 0.17 33.56
CA ASN A 504 -4.73 1.50 33.80
C ASN A 504 -3.21 1.45 34.04
N LEU A 505 -2.47 0.93 33.05
CA LEU A 505 -1.06 0.55 33.21
C LEU A 505 -0.12 1.71 33.54
N PHE A 506 -0.41 2.95 33.14
CA PHE A 506 0.48 4.06 33.51
C PHE A 506 0.43 4.38 35.01
N GLN A 507 -0.55 3.88 35.76
CA GLN A 507 -0.72 4.18 37.18
C GLN A 507 -0.25 3.04 38.12
N VAL A 508 0.10 1.88 37.57
CA VAL A 508 0.50 0.72 38.38
C VAL A 508 1.96 0.80 38.82
N THR A 509 2.28 0.12 39.91
CA THR A 509 3.66 -0.18 40.27
C THR A 509 4.21 -1.33 39.43
N GLY A 510 5.51 -1.30 39.17
CA GLY A 510 6.21 -2.33 38.40
C GLY A 510 5.78 -2.40 36.92
N LEU A 511 5.63 -1.23 36.29
CA LEU A 511 5.27 -1.12 34.88
C LEU A 511 6.39 -1.63 33.97
N GLU A 512 7.64 -1.28 34.27
CA GLU A 512 8.79 -1.65 33.45
C GLU A 512 8.99 -3.17 33.42
N GLU A 513 8.94 -3.83 34.57
CA GLU A 513 9.05 -5.30 34.66
C GLU A 513 7.91 -5.99 33.92
N HIS A 514 6.73 -5.39 33.92
CA HIS A 514 5.58 -5.90 33.17
C HIS A 514 5.81 -5.82 31.65
N LEU A 515 6.35 -4.69 31.17
CA LEU A 515 6.66 -4.51 29.75
C LEU A 515 7.86 -5.36 29.30
N ASP A 516 8.87 -5.53 30.15
CA ASP A 516 9.99 -6.44 29.90
C ASP A 516 9.52 -7.88 29.77
N LEU A 517 8.64 -8.33 30.67
CA LEU A 517 8.06 -9.66 30.60
C LEU A 517 7.27 -9.85 29.31
N LEU A 518 6.44 -8.88 28.93
CA LEU A 518 5.66 -8.91 27.68
C LEU A 518 6.58 -9.05 26.47
N ALA A 519 7.60 -8.20 26.36
CA ALA A 519 8.56 -8.22 25.26
C ALA A 519 9.36 -9.54 25.23
N SER A 520 9.75 -10.07 26.39
CA SER A 520 10.56 -11.30 26.49
C SER A 520 9.86 -12.54 25.94
N VAL A 521 8.53 -12.55 25.92
CA VAL A 521 7.71 -13.64 25.37
C VAL A 521 7.21 -13.35 23.95
N GLY A 522 7.64 -12.23 23.36
CA GLY A 522 7.25 -11.79 22.02
C GLY A 522 5.93 -11.01 21.96
N GLY A 523 5.37 -10.60 23.09
CA GLY A 523 4.22 -9.71 23.12
C GLY A 523 4.61 -8.28 22.73
N ASN A 524 3.72 -7.58 22.05
CA ASN A 524 3.97 -6.25 21.47
C ASN A 524 2.73 -5.35 21.44
N VAL A 525 1.68 -5.65 22.20
CA VAL A 525 0.52 -4.75 22.34
C VAL A 525 -0.01 -4.76 23.77
N ILE A 526 -0.32 -3.57 24.26
CA ILE A 526 -1.07 -3.36 25.50
C ILE A 526 -2.32 -2.52 25.25
N ARG A 527 -3.28 -2.66 26.16
CA ARG A 527 -4.42 -1.76 26.30
C ARG A 527 -4.14 -0.83 27.48
N ASN A 528 -4.43 0.45 27.33
CA ASN A 528 -4.35 1.42 28.43
C ASN A 528 -5.59 2.32 28.47
N THR A 529 -6.40 2.22 29.51
CA THR A 529 -7.47 3.18 29.79
C THR A 529 -6.91 4.45 30.38
N MET A 530 -7.38 5.62 29.95
CA MET A 530 -7.08 6.92 30.57
C MET A 530 -7.81 7.11 31.91
N SER A 531 -7.87 6.05 32.71
CA SER A 531 -8.62 6.00 33.96
C SER A 531 -7.86 6.67 35.10
N ASP A 532 -8.61 7.15 36.08
CA ASP A 532 -8.11 7.65 37.35
C ASP A 532 -8.84 7.03 38.55
N ARG A 533 -9.45 5.85 38.34
CA ARG A 533 -10.05 5.03 39.41
C ARG A 533 -9.04 4.67 40.48
N LYS A 534 -9.52 4.67 41.73
CA LYS A 534 -8.73 4.32 42.92
C LYS A 534 -8.83 2.83 43.20
N ASP A 535 -8.24 2.03 42.32
CA ASP A 535 -8.31 0.56 42.38
C ASP A 535 -7.31 -0.03 43.41
N THR A 536 -6.08 0.49 43.46
CA THR A 536 -5.02 0.03 44.38
C THR A 536 -4.59 1.09 45.40
N GLY A 537 -5.07 2.33 45.24
CA GLY A 537 -4.77 3.46 46.12
C GLY A 537 -3.54 4.28 45.71
N ASN A 538 -2.77 3.81 44.72
CA ASN A 538 -1.60 4.50 44.17
C ASN A 538 -1.93 5.48 43.03
N GLU A 539 -3.13 5.37 42.48
CA GLU A 539 -3.56 6.14 41.32
C GLU A 539 -3.71 7.61 41.71
N VAL A 540 -3.49 8.53 40.78
CA VAL A 540 -3.74 9.97 40.99
C VAL A 540 -4.73 10.48 39.95
N TYR A 541 -5.44 11.57 40.24
CA TYR A 541 -6.35 12.20 39.28
C TYR A 541 -5.59 13.12 38.32
N ALA A 542 -6.14 13.38 37.13
CA ALA A 542 -5.53 14.23 36.09
C ALA A 542 -5.39 15.72 36.48
N PHE A 543 -6.17 16.17 37.45
CA PHE A 543 -6.26 17.56 37.90
C PHE A 543 -5.63 17.78 39.27
N ARG A 544 -5.09 18.97 39.49
CA ARG A 544 -4.46 19.34 40.76
C ARG A 544 -5.51 19.42 41.87
N GLN A 545 -5.25 18.73 42.97
CA GLN A 545 -5.99 18.92 44.22
C GLN A 545 -5.36 20.06 45.01
N LEU A 546 -6.20 20.98 45.49
CA LEU A 546 -5.79 22.11 46.32
C LEU A 546 -5.77 21.70 47.81
N GLU A 547 -5.17 22.54 48.66
CA GLU A 547 -5.15 22.35 50.12
C GLU A 547 -6.56 22.26 50.72
N SER A 548 -7.57 22.85 50.06
CA SER A 548 -8.98 22.77 50.45
C SER A 548 -9.61 21.39 50.22
N GLY A 549 -8.90 20.45 49.58
CA GLY A 549 -9.41 19.14 49.18
C GLY A 549 -10.20 19.14 47.86
N LYS A 550 -10.51 20.32 47.30
CA LYS A 550 -11.14 20.46 45.98
C LYS A 550 -10.13 20.43 44.83
N TYR A 551 -10.58 20.07 43.64
CA TYR A 551 -9.82 20.09 42.39
C TYR A 551 -10.00 21.41 41.64
N ASP A 552 -8.95 21.84 40.94
CA ASP A 552 -9.03 22.89 39.94
C ASP A 552 -8.81 22.28 38.55
N LEU A 553 -9.87 22.25 37.74
CA LEU A 553 -9.85 21.68 36.39
C LEU A 553 -9.08 22.54 35.37
N ASP A 554 -8.63 23.72 35.79
CA ASP A 554 -7.72 24.57 35.02
C ASP A 554 -6.25 24.31 35.34
N GLN A 555 -5.95 23.48 36.34
CA GLN A 555 -4.59 23.09 36.72
C GLN A 555 -4.37 21.57 36.64
N TRP A 556 -3.32 21.16 35.93
CA TRP A 556 -2.96 19.75 35.79
C TRP A 556 -2.27 19.20 37.03
N ASN A 557 -2.51 17.92 37.30
CA ASN A 557 -1.63 17.13 38.15
C ASN A 557 -0.48 16.59 37.30
N GLU A 558 0.71 17.19 37.43
CA GLU A 558 1.87 16.81 36.62
C GLU A 558 2.31 15.35 36.82
N GLU A 559 2.04 14.75 37.98
CA GLU A 559 2.38 13.34 38.21
C GLU A 559 1.57 12.38 37.33
N TYR A 560 0.27 12.65 37.13
CA TYR A 560 -0.58 11.86 36.25
C TYR A 560 -0.04 11.84 34.82
N TRP A 561 0.27 13.03 34.30
CA TRP A 561 0.71 13.19 32.92
C TRP A 561 2.15 12.71 32.70
N ARG A 562 3.04 12.87 33.70
CA ARG A 562 4.39 12.30 33.69
C ARG A 562 4.34 10.77 33.64
N ARG A 563 3.46 10.14 34.42
CA ARG A 563 3.25 8.68 34.39
C ARG A 563 2.76 8.21 33.02
N PHE A 564 1.81 8.92 32.43
CA PHE A 564 1.32 8.61 31.08
C PHE A 564 2.42 8.73 30.01
N GLU A 565 3.21 9.80 30.03
CA GLU A 565 4.36 9.95 29.12
C GLU A 565 5.42 8.85 29.34
N THR A 566 5.63 8.44 30.60
CA THR A 566 6.54 7.34 30.96
C THR A 566 6.08 6.02 30.33
N LEU A 567 4.78 5.69 30.38
CA LEU A 567 4.23 4.50 29.73
C LEU A 567 4.53 4.49 28.23
N LEU A 568 4.21 5.57 27.54
CA LEU A 568 4.39 5.65 26.08
C LEU A 568 5.87 5.55 25.68
N SER A 569 6.75 6.21 26.44
CA SER A 569 8.20 6.12 26.26
C SER A 569 8.72 4.70 26.44
N LEU A 570 8.36 4.03 27.53
CA LEU A 570 8.80 2.65 27.80
C LEU A 570 8.27 1.65 26.77
N CYS A 571 7.03 1.85 26.30
CA CYS A 571 6.46 1.03 25.24
C CYS A 571 7.18 1.24 23.91
N GLN A 572 7.49 2.49 23.53
CA GLN A 572 8.21 2.78 22.30
C GLN A 572 9.60 2.14 22.28
N GLN A 573 10.32 2.18 23.40
CA GLN A 573 11.65 1.56 23.55
C GLN A 573 11.64 0.03 23.34
N ARG A 574 10.47 -0.60 23.43
CA ARG A 574 10.27 -2.05 23.33
C ARG A 574 9.42 -2.45 22.13
N ASP A 575 9.15 -1.51 21.22
CA ASP A 575 8.25 -1.71 20.07
C ASP A 575 6.85 -2.23 20.45
N VAL A 576 6.36 -1.85 21.63
CA VAL A 576 5.04 -2.21 22.14
C VAL A 576 4.02 -1.17 21.68
N ILE A 577 2.97 -1.61 20.99
CA ILE A 577 1.83 -0.76 20.61
C ILE A 577 0.92 -0.53 21.81
N VAL A 578 0.47 0.72 21.98
CA VAL A 578 -0.48 1.11 23.03
C VAL A 578 -1.82 1.45 22.40
N GLN A 579 -2.84 0.63 22.62
CA GLN A 579 -4.22 1.02 22.35
C GLN A 579 -4.76 1.79 23.55
N ILE A 580 -4.96 3.10 23.37
CA ILE A 580 -5.51 3.98 24.39
C ILE A 580 -7.03 3.91 24.33
N GLU A 581 -7.66 3.54 25.44
CA GLU A 581 -9.09 3.75 25.65
C GLU A 581 -9.28 5.15 26.26
N VAL A 582 -9.83 6.08 25.48
CA VAL A 582 -9.90 7.50 25.86
C VAL A 582 -10.86 7.71 27.02
N TRP A 583 -12.01 7.03 27.00
CA TRP A 583 -13.01 7.13 28.06
C TRP A 583 -13.40 5.75 28.60
N ASP A 584 -13.52 5.64 29.92
CA ASP A 584 -14.09 4.48 30.57
C ASP A 584 -15.26 4.86 31.47
N ARG A 585 -16.46 4.38 31.15
CA ARG A 585 -17.69 4.77 31.85
C ARG A 585 -17.73 4.32 33.30
N PHE A 586 -16.96 3.29 33.64
CA PHE A 586 -16.84 2.81 35.00
C PHE A 586 -16.17 3.84 35.93
N ASP A 587 -15.39 4.78 35.38
CA ASP A 587 -14.74 5.88 36.13
C ASP A 587 -15.76 6.90 36.65
N TYR A 588 -16.93 6.97 36.01
CA TYR A 588 -17.97 7.97 36.28
C TYR A 588 -19.22 7.33 36.89
N SER A 589 -19.07 6.20 37.59
CA SER A 589 -20.19 5.48 38.21
C SER A 589 -19.87 5.04 39.64
N ASP A 590 -20.89 4.97 40.49
CA ASP A 590 -20.77 4.44 41.87
C ASP A 590 -21.29 3.00 41.97
N ILE A 591 -21.22 2.24 40.88
CA ILE A 591 -21.65 0.84 40.85
C ILE A 591 -20.90 0.04 41.92
N ARG A 592 -21.57 -0.93 42.56
CA ARG A 592 -20.97 -1.83 43.57
C ARG A 592 -20.29 -1.07 44.73
N ASP A 593 -20.80 0.11 45.06
CA ASP A 593 -20.25 0.97 46.11
C ASP A 593 -18.79 1.42 45.87
N MET A 594 -18.32 1.36 44.61
CA MET A 594 -16.96 1.75 44.23
C MET A 594 -16.67 3.24 44.44
N GLY A 595 -17.70 4.09 44.47
CA GLY A 595 -17.55 5.51 44.80
C GLY A 595 -16.67 6.30 43.81
N ASN A 596 -16.60 5.88 42.54
CA ASN A 596 -15.75 6.55 41.55
C ASN A 596 -16.31 7.92 41.18
N TRP A 597 -17.64 8.07 41.03
CA TRP A 597 -18.26 9.35 40.74
C TRP A 597 -18.24 10.29 41.95
N ILE A 598 -18.57 9.79 43.14
CA ILE A 598 -18.58 10.61 44.38
C ILE A 598 -17.20 11.23 44.65
N ARG A 599 -16.11 10.54 44.30
CA ARG A 599 -14.73 11.02 44.53
C ARG A 599 -14.13 11.72 43.31
N SER A 600 -14.83 11.72 42.18
CA SER A 600 -14.31 12.22 40.91
C SER A 600 -14.08 13.74 40.97
N PRO A 601 -12.97 14.25 40.40
CA PRO A 601 -12.79 15.68 40.14
C PRO A 601 -13.91 16.29 39.29
N TRP A 602 -14.54 15.47 38.45
CA TRP A 602 -15.64 15.88 37.57
C TRP A 602 -16.96 16.12 38.31
N ASN A 603 -17.08 15.60 39.53
CA ASN A 603 -18.26 15.84 40.37
C ASN A 603 -18.29 17.31 40.81
N PRO A 604 -19.40 18.05 40.61
CA PRO A 604 -19.49 19.45 41.03
C PRO A 604 -19.26 19.70 42.53
N ALA A 605 -19.40 18.68 43.38
CA ALA A 605 -19.04 18.79 44.80
C ALA A 605 -17.53 18.95 45.03
N ASN A 606 -16.71 18.44 44.12
CA ASN A 606 -15.28 18.23 44.33
C ASN A 606 -14.40 19.23 43.58
N ASN A 607 -14.92 20.11 42.72
CA ASN A 607 -14.12 21.11 42.01
C ASN A 607 -14.56 22.56 42.27
N LEU A 608 -13.78 23.51 41.75
CA LEU A 608 -14.03 24.96 41.85
C LEU A 608 -14.64 25.55 40.58
N ASN A 609 -14.65 24.80 39.48
CA ASN A 609 -14.84 25.34 38.14
C ASN A 609 -16.31 25.43 37.74
N TYR A 610 -17.18 24.63 38.36
CA TYR A 610 -18.61 24.68 38.12
C TYR A 610 -19.42 24.04 39.26
N THR A 611 -20.72 24.32 39.26
CA THR A 611 -21.74 23.77 40.16
C THR A 611 -22.69 22.82 39.43
N SER A 612 -23.52 22.09 40.20
CA SER A 612 -24.58 21.23 39.65
C SER A 612 -25.67 22.00 38.92
N GLU A 613 -25.95 23.25 39.31
CA GLU A 613 -26.94 24.11 38.64
C GLU A 613 -26.47 24.51 37.25
N GLU A 614 -25.19 24.90 37.12
CA GLU A 614 -24.58 25.36 35.86
C GLU A 614 -24.42 24.23 34.83
N THR A 615 -24.11 23.01 35.28
CA THR A 615 -23.77 21.88 34.39
C THR A 615 -24.90 20.87 34.23
N GLY A 616 -25.88 20.87 35.14
CA GLY A 616 -26.89 19.82 35.22
C GLY A 616 -26.37 18.49 35.79
N LEU A 617 -25.09 18.38 36.16
CA LEU A 617 -24.55 17.16 36.77
C LEU A 617 -24.95 17.05 38.23
N ALA A 618 -25.52 15.92 38.63
CA ALA A 618 -25.82 15.61 40.02
C ALA A 618 -24.56 15.16 40.78
N THR A 619 -24.51 15.43 42.09
CA THR A 619 -23.42 14.96 42.96
C THR A 619 -23.49 13.47 43.26
N THR A 620 -24.64 12.83 43.01
CA THR A 620 -24.84 11.38 43.15
C THR A 620 -25.79 10.88 42.06
N TYR A 621 -25.62 9.63 41.63
CA TYR A 621 -26.51 8.94 40.71
C TYR A 621 -26.89 7.56 41.24
N ALA A 622 -27.98 6.99 40.73
CA ALA A 622 -28.35 5.62 41.05
C ALA A 622 -27.25 4.63 40.62
N LYS A 623 -27.00 3.61 41.44
CA LYS A 623 -25.90 2.63 41.29
C LYS A 623 -26.22 1.56 40.23
N HIS A 624 -26.60 2.01 39.03
CA HIS A 624 -26.83 1.14 37.89
C HIS A 624 -25.53 0.77 37.19
N HIS A 625 -25.56 -0.33 36.45
CA HIS A 625 -24.43 -0.70 35.59
C HIS A 625 -24.20 0.38 34.52
N PRO A 626 -22.95 0.79 34.23
CA PRO A 626 -22.66 1.83 33.24
C PRO A 626 -23.28 1.59 31.86
N SER A 627 -23.52 0.32 31.48
CA SER A 627 -24.22 -0.05 30.24
C SER A 627 -25.66 0.44 30.11
N ARG A 628 -26.27 0.97 31.18
CA ARG A 628 -27.57 1.63 31.12
C ARG A 628 -27.51 3.05 30.55
N ASP A 629 -26.31 3.61 30.35
CA ASP A 629 -26.10 4.88 29.67
C ASP A 629 -26.90 6.05 30.28
N MET A 630 -26.88 6.14 31.62
CA MET A 630 -27.66 7.12 32.39
C MET A 630 -26.87 8.34 32.86
N GLN A 631 -25.54 8.31 32.71
CA GLN A 631 -24.65 9.35 33.25
C GLN A 631 -24.51 10.52 32.26
N PRO A 632 -25.02 11.74 32.54
CA PRO A 632 -25.01 12.86 31.60
C PRO A 632 -23.63 13.30 31.10
N PHE A 633 -22.54 12.93 31.80
CA PHE A 633 -21.17 13.15 31.34
C PHE A 633 -20.92 12.69 29.89
N PHE A 634 -21.56 11.59 29.47
CA PHE A 634 -21.41 11.01 28.13
C PHE A 634 -22.41 11.56 27.10
N HIS A 635 -23.20 12.57 27.46
CA HIS A 635 -24.28 13.13 26.62
C HIS A 635 -24.03 14.61 26.26
N SER A 636 -22.76 15.02 26.19
CA SER A 636 -22.39 16.43 25.98
C SER A 636 -22.31 16.85 24.49
N ILE A 637 -22.67 15.97 23.55
CA ILE A 637 -22.59 16.26 22.10
C ILE A 637 -23.96 16.72 21.57
N PRO A 638 -24.07 17.87 20.86
CA PRO A 638 -25.37 18.48 20.52
C PRO A 638 -26.31 17.62 19.67
N THR A 639 -25.79 16.64 18.94
CA THR A 639 -26.57 15.74 18.09
C THR A 639 -27.17 14.56 18.84
N MET A 640 -26.87 14.39 20.14
CA MET A 640 -27.37 13.28 20.95
C MET A 640 -28.77 13.54 21.48
N GLU A 641 -29.59 12.49 21.58
CA GLU A 641 -30.96 12.56 22.11
C GLU A 641 -31.03 13.11 23.54
N LYS A 642 -30.08 12.73 24.41
CA LYS A 642 -30.03 13.16 25.82
C LYS A 642 -29.18 14.40 26.06
N TYR A 643 -28.85 15.15 24.99
CA TYR A 643 -28.04 16.36 25.11
C TYR A 643 -28.74 17.46 25.91
N ASP A 644 -27.96 18.17 26.72
CA ASP A 644 -28.37 19.38 27.44
C ASP A 644 -27.30 20.47 27.21
N PRO A 645 -27.66 21.69 26.77
CA PRO A 645 -26.72 22.78 26.57
C PRO A 645 -25.83 23.13 27.77
N ARG A 646 -26.29 22.84 29.00
CA ARG A 646 -25.48 23.03 30.21
C ARG A 646 -24.23 22.14 30.24
N LEU A 647 -24.27 21.01 29.53
CA LEU A 647 -23.14 20.09 29.40
C LEU A 647 -22.03 20.65 28.50
N ASP A 648 -22.21 21.80 27.83
CA ASP A 648 -21.15 22.44 27.06
C ASP A 648 -19.96 22.84 27.94
N ILE A 649 -20.19 23.18 29.22
CA ILE A 649 -19.14 23.41 30.21
C ILE A 649 -18.33 22.12 30.43
N ILE A 650 -19.01 20.98 30.49
CA ILE A 650 -18.37 19.67 30.65
C ILE A 650 -17.59 19.31 29.39
N ARG A 651 -18.18 19.51 28.20
CA ARG A 651 -17.50 19.29 26.92
C ARG A 651 -16.22 20.11 26.81
N PHE A 652 -16.23 21.38 27.22
CA PHE A 652 -15.04 22.23 27.25
C PHE A 652 -13.89 21.58 28.05
N TYR A 653 -14.15 21.09 29.26
CA TYR A 653 -13.12 20.41 30.06
C TYR A 653 -12.74 19.03 29.50
N GLN A 654 -13.69 18.28 28.92
CA GLN A 654 -13.40 17.01 28.23
C GLN A 654 -12.44 17.24 27.06
N GLU A 655 -12.68 18.25 26.23
CA GLU A 655 -11.80 18.64 25.12
C GLU A 655 -10.41 19.04 25.62
N LYS A 656 -10.31 19.76 26.77
CA LYS A 656 -9.02 20.08 27.39
C LYS A 656 -8.23 18.83 27.79
N VAL A 657 -8.88 17.83 28.40
CA VAL A 657 -8.23 16.58 28.80
C VAL A 657 -7.75 15.78 27.59
N VAL A 658 -8.59 15.65 26.57
CA VAL A 658 -8.21 14.95 25.32
C VAL A 658 -7.09 15.69 24.62
N ALA A 659 -7.13 17.02 24.54
CA ALA A 659 -6.04 17.83 23.98
C ALA A 659 -4.73 17.67 24.78
N ARG A 660 -4.80 17.59 26.12
CA ARG A 660 -3.63 17.34 26.98
C ARG A 660 -3.05 15.95 26.74
N MET A 661 -3.88 14.91 26.66
CA MET A 661 -3.47 13.55 26.28
C MET A 661 -2.75 13.56 24.92
N LEU A 662 -3.34 14.20 23.91
CA LEU A 662 -2.77 14.27 22.56
C LEU A 662 -1.47 15.07 22.51
N SER A 663 -1.31 16.10 23.35
CA SER A 663 -0.05 16.86 23.45
C SER A 663 1.16 15.99 23.84
N ILE A 664 0.90 14.84 24.47
CA ILE A 664 1.89 13.82 24.83
C ILE A 664 1.87 12.70 23.80
N SER A 665 0.71 12.06 23.57
CA SER A 665 0.65 10.82 22.78
C SER A 665 1.02 11.00 21.31
N LEU A 666 0.76 12.17 20.72
CA LEU A 666 1.08 12.41 19.30
C LEU A 666 2.60 12.46 19.04
N LYS A 667 3.44 12.54 20.06
CA LYS A 667 4.90 12.41 19.92
C LYS A 667 5.33 10.97 19.60
N TYR A 668 4.50 9.99 19.92
CA TYR A 668 4.83 8.57 19.88
C TYR A 668 4.20 7.89 18.65
N PRO A 669 4.96 7.04 17.93
CA PRO A 669 4.47 6.40 16.71
C PRO A 669 3.67 5.12 16.94
N ASN A 670 3.71 4.57 18.15
CA ASN A 670 3.18 3.27 18.55
C ASN A 670 1.82 3.37 19.28
N VAL A 671 0.93 4.27 18.84
CA VAL A 671 -0.34 4.55 19.54
C VAL A 671 -1.56 4.35 18.63
N LEU A 672 -2.53 3.58 19.12
CA LEU A 672 -3.88 3.46 18.57
C LEU A 672 -4.88 4.10 19.53
N TYR A 673 -6.01 4.59 19.02
CA TYR A 673 -7.05 5.23 19.83
C TYR A 673 -8.38 4.47 19.73
N CYS A 674 -8.94 4.09 20.86
CA CYS A 674 -10.30 3.58 20.97
C CYS A 674 -11.09 4.52 21.89
N MET A 675 -12.24 5.00 21.43
CA MET A 675 -12.92 6.08 22.13
C MET A 675 -13.46 5.65 23.49
N ASN A 676 -13.97 4.43 23.58
CA ASN A 676 -14.65 3.96 24.77
C ASN A 676 -14.26 2.53 25.11
N ASN A 677 -14.17 2.26 26.41
CA ASN A 677 -14.32 0.92 26.95
C ASN A 677 -15.81 0.53 26.96
N GLU A 678 -16.20 -0.43 26.13
CA GLU A 678 -17.52 -1.11 26.17
C GLU A 678 -18.71 -0.15 26.20
N THR A 679 -18.89 0.59 25.11
CA THR A 679 -19.93 1.61 25.04
C THR A 679 -21.29 1.05 24.63
N SER A 680 -22.32 1.54 25.31
CA SER A 680 -23.72 1.47 24.86
C SER A 680 -24.30 2.87 24.55
N THR A 681 -23.48 3.91 24.67
CA THR A 681 -23.85 5.29 24.33
C THR A 681 -24.11 5.41 22.83
N ALA A 682 -24.89 6.43 22.45
CA ALA A 682 -25.16 6.73 21.06
C ALA A 682 -23.83 6.97 20.29
N PRO A 683 -23.65 6.45 19.05
CA PRO A 683 -22.37 6.49 18.33
C PRO A 683 -21.81 7.90 18.14
N GLU A 684 -22.68 8.92 18.11
CA GLU A 684 -22.36 10.34 18.00
C GLU A 684 -21.29 10.77 19.02
N TRP A 685 -21.31 10.19 20.23
CA TRP A 685 -20.30 10.41 21.26
C TRP A 685 -18.89 10.01 20.78
N GLY A 686 -18.73 8.76 20.36
CA GLY A 686 -17.45 8.26 19.86
C GLY A 686 -17.02 8.97 18.58
N GLN A 687 -17.95 9.20 17.66
CA GLN A 687 -17.68 9.87 16.38
C GLN A 687 -17.16 11.30 16.58
N HIS A 688 -17.70 12.04 17.56
CA HIS A 688 -17.17 13.35 17.93
C HIS A 688 -15.71 13.28 18.36
N TRP A 689 -15.36 12.37 19.27
CA TRP A 689 -13.98 12.24 19.77
C TRP A 689 -13.01 11.76 18.69
N ILE A 690 -13.43 10.85 17.81
CA ILE A 690 -12.64 10.44 16.63
C ILE A 690 -12.35 11.67 15.75
N ALA A 691 -13.38 12.46 15.43
CA ALA A 691 -13.21 13.66 14.62
C ALA A 691 -12.29 14.69 15.30
N PHE A 692 -12.42 14.89 16.62
CA PHE A 692 -11.59 15.79 17.41
C PHE A 692 -10.11 15.35 17.42
N ILE A 693 -9.84 14.06 17.69
CA ILE A 693 -8.50 13.49 17.69
C ILE A 693 -7.86 13.59 16.31
N LYS A 694 -8.57 13.16 15.26
CA LYS A 694 -8.08 13.23 13.87
C LYS A 694 -7.77 14.66 13.44
N ARG A 695 -8.59 15.64 13.84
CA ARG A 695 -8.33 17.06 13.55
C ARG A 695 -7.03 17.55 14.20
N LEU A 696 -6.85 17.32 15.50
CA LEU A 696 -5.64 17.74 16.22
C LEU A 696 -4.38 17.00 15.76
N ALA A 697 -4.50 15.73 15.37
CA ALA A 697 -3.42 14.97 14.76
C ALA A 697 -2.99 15.56 13.41
N ARG A 698 -3.95 15.89 12.53
CA ARG A 698 -3.67 16.57 11.26
C ARG A 698 -2.98 17.92 11.45
N GLU A 699 -3.39 18.72 12.44
CA GLU A 699 -2.73 19.99 12.79
C GLU A 699 -1.25 19.80 13.20
N LYS A 700 -0.86 18.61 13.68
CA LYS A 700 0.52 18.24 13.99
C LYS A 700 1.25 17.53 12.85
N GLY A 701 0.57 17.30 11.72
CA GLY A 701 1.08 16.57 10.56
C GLY A 701 1.33 15.09 10.89
N VAL A 702 0.47 14.48 11.71
CA VAL A 702 0.57 13.06 12.05
C VAL A 702 -0.71 12.29 11.78
N ASP A 703 -0.57 11.06 11.31
CA ASP A 703 -1.67 10.12 11.09
C ASP A 703 -1.93 9.33 12.37
N VAL A 704 -3.21 9.13 12.67
CA VAL A 704 -3.68 8.36 13.81
C VAL A 704 -4.85 7.49 13.38
N PHE A 705 -4.96 6.32 14.01
CA PHE A 705 -5.98 5.32 13.71
C PHE A 705 -6.90 5.18 14.90
N CYS A 706 -8.19 5.29 14.65
CA CYS A 706 -9.22 5.38 15.67
C CYS A 706 -10.31 4.32 15.49
N THR A 707 -10.85 3.82 16.60
CA THR A 707 -12.04 2.97 16.63
C THR A 707 -12.93 3.33 17.83
N ASP A 708 -14.02 2.59 17.99
CA ASP A 708 -14.80 2.48 19.22
C ASP A 708 -14.96 0.99 19.60
N MET A 709 -15.28 0.70 20.87
CA MET A 709 -15.55 -0.66 21.35
C MET A 709 -17.02 -0.76 21.75
N PHE A 710 -17.85 -1.25 20.84
CA PHE A 710 -19.28 -1.40 21.07
C PHE A 710 -19.60 -2.65 21.90
N ASP A 711 -20.32 -2.46 23.01
CA ASP A 711 -20.74 -3.58 23.89
C ASP A 711 -21.60 -4.61 23.14
N ASP A 712 -22.44 -4.13 22.21
CA ASP A 712 -23.40 -4.93 21.42
C ASP A 712 -22.75 -5.92 20.42
N PHE A 713 -21.44 -5.83 20.18
CA PHE A 713 -20.74 -6.77 19.28
C PHE A 713 -20.73 -8.22 19.78
N HIS A 714 -20.99 -8.47 21.07
CA HIS A 714 -21.18 -9.84 21.57
C HIS A 714 -22.39 -10.56 20.93
N ARG A 715 -23.32 -9.81 20.29
CA ARG A 715 -24.50 -10.36 19.62
C ARG A 715 -24.24 -10.76 18.16
N GLY A 716 -23.01 -10.62 17.67
CA GLY A 716 -22.63 -11.05 16.32
C GLY A 716 -23.48 -10.38 15.25
N ALA A 717 -24.11 -11.20 14.40
CA ALA A 717 -24.95 -10.76 13.29
C ALA A 717 -26.16 -9.91 13.68
N GLU A 718 -26.61 -9.96 14.93
CA GLU A 718 -27.72 -9.14 15.42
C GLU A 718 -27.30 -7.78 15.95
N SER A 719 -26.00 -7.44 15.92
CA SER A 719 -25.55 -6.16 16.42
C SER A 719 -26.03 -5.01 15.55
N ALA A 720 -26.78 -4.09 16.14
CA ALA A 720 -27.21 -2.87 15.46
C ALA A 720 -26.02 -1.91 15.22
N LYS A 721 -24.98 -1.99 16.05
CA LYS A 721 -23.78 -1.15 15.94
C LYS A 721 -22.87 -1.59 14.79
N LEU A 722 -22.99 -2.84 14.33
CA LEU A 722 -22.21 -3.32 13.20
C LEU A 722 -22.51 -2.54 11.92
N LEU A 723 -23.81 -2.30 11.63
CA LEU A 723 -24.22 -1.51 10.47
C LEU A 723 -23.65 -0.09 10.48
N ILE A 724 -23.46 0.47 11.69
CA ILE A 724 -22.90 1.81 11.86
C ILE A 724 -21.41 1.80 11.48
N VAL A 725 -20.66 0.80 11.92
CA VAL A 725 -19.24 0.64 11.54
C VAL A 725 -19.10 0.34 10.05
N GLU A 726 -19.92 -0.56 9.51
CA GLU A 726 -19.94 -0.92 8.08
C GLU A 726 -20.27 0.28 7.19
N SER A 727 -21.24 1.11 7.59
CA SER A 727 -21.70 2.26 6.80
C SER A 727 -20.83 3.52 6.96
N ASN A 728 -19.88 3.53 7.90
CA ASN A 728 -19.02 4.69 8.15
C ASN A 728 -17.52 4.33 8.09
N PRO A 729 -17.05 3.78 6.95
CA PRO A 729 -15.69 3.31 6.81
C PRO A 729 -14.62 4.39 6.99
N GLN A 730 -14.97 5.66 6.78
CA GLN A 730 -14.12 6.85 6.95
C GLN A 730 -13.92 7.27 8.42
N ILE A 731 -14.77 6.80 9.33
CA ILE A 731 -14.71 7.17 10.73
C ILE A 731 -13.85 6.17 11.50
N TYR A 732 -14.18 4.88 11.41
CA TYR A 732 -13.50 3.80 12.13
C TYR A 732 -12.37 3.25 11.27
N ASP A 733 -11.11 3.41 11.67
CA ASP A 733 -9.98 2.97 10.84
C ASP A 733 -9.60 1.50 11.06
N PHE A 734 -10.02 0.93 12.18
CA PHE A 734 -9.95 -0.49 12.51
C PHE A 734 -11.20 -0.87 13.29
N ILE A 735 -11.40 -2.17 13.55
CA ILE A 735 -12.61 -2.67 14.21
C ILE A 735 -12.19 -3.49 15.42
N ASP A 736 -12.64 -3.08 16.61
CA ASP A 736 -12.43 -3.84 17.84
C ASP A 736 -13.63 -4.77 18.09
N VAL A 737 -13.40 -6.08 17.98
CA VAL A 737 -14.43 -7.12 18.15
C VAL A 737 -14.28 -7.88 19.47
N SER A 738 -13.62 -7.27 20.46
CA SER A 738 -13.30 -7.90 21.75
C SER A 738 -14.50 -8.55 22.45
N GLN A 739 -15.70 -8.00 22.27
CA GLN A 739 -16.90 -8.48 22.95
C GLN A 739 -17.33 -9.89 22.56
N VAL A 740 -16.88 -10.40 21.41
CA VAL A 740 -17.08 -11.80 21.01
C VAL A 740 -16.41 -12.77 22.00
N ASN A 741 -15.29 -12.36 22.61
CA ASN A 741 -14.42 -13.22 23.43
C ASN A 741 -14.84 -13.36 24.91
N SER A 742 -16.14 -13.29 25.20
CA SER A 742 -16.66 -13.22 26.58
C SER A 742 -17.79 -14.19 26.91
N ARG A 743 -18.66 -14.46 25.92
CA ARG A 743 -19.96 -15.15 26.09
C ARG A 743 -20.17 -16.27 25.07
N THR A 744 -19.19 -16.50 24.20
CA THR A 744 -19.25 -17.49 23.13
C THR A 744 -18.10 -18.48 23.32
N PHE A 745 -18.36 -19.75 22.99
CA PHE A 745 -17.49 -20.88 23.29
C PHE A 745 -17.40 -21.79 22.08
N ASN A 746 -16.37 -22.62 22.03
CA ASN A 746 -16.28 -23.73 21.10
C ASN A 746 -16.45 -23.28 19.63
N GLU A 747 -17.13 -24.09 18.82
CA GLU A 747 -17.46 -23.78 17.43
C GLU A 747 -18.27 -22.48 17.28
N ASP A 748 -19.12 -22.13 18.26
CA ASP A 748 -19.93 -20.91 18.19
C ASP A 748 -19.05 -19.65 18.27
N HIS A 749 -17.96 -19.69 19.05
CA HIS A 749 -16.96 -18.63 19.05
C HIS A 749 -16.30 -18.51 17.67
N TRP A 750 -15.86 -19.62 17.09
CA TRP A 750 -15.28 -19.64 15.74
C TRP A 750 -16.25 -19.05 14.71
N ASN A 751 -17.49 -19.53 14.69
CA ASN A 751 -18.51 -19.09 13.74
C ASN A 751 -18.72 -17.58 13.82
N ASN A 752 -18.75 -17.00 15.02
CA ASN A 752 -18.91 -15.57 15.20
C ASN A 752 -17.70 -14.77 14.69
N VAL A 753 -16.48 -15.12 15.08
CA VAL A 753 -15.28 -14.36 14.63
C VAL A 753 -15.02 -14.54 13.14
N TYR A 754 -15.20 -15.75 12.60
CA TYR A 754 -15.08 -16.01 11.17
C TYR A 754 -16.14 -15.22 10.38
N TRP A 755 -17.37 -15.18 10.87
CA TRP A 755 -18.43 -14.38 10.26
C TRP A 755 -18.09 -12.89 10.27
N PHE A 756 -17.61 -12.32 11.39
CA PHE A 756 -17.16 -10.92 11.42
C PHE A 756 -16.06 -10.67 10.40
N ASN A 757 -15.08 -11.55 10.33
CA ASN A 757 -13.97 -11.42 9.38
C ASN A 757 -14.48 -11.43 7.94
N GLU A 758 -15.30 -12.39 7.54
CA GLU A 758 -15.85 -12.47 6.18
C GLU A 758 -16.79 -11.30 5.86
N LYS A 759 -17.68 -10.93 6.79
CA LYS A 759 -18.64 -9.84 6.62
C LYS A 759 -17.94 -8.50 6.42
N LEU A 760 -16.91 -8.22 7.21
CA LEU A 760 -16.21 -6.93 7.22
C LEU A 760 -14.99 -6.90 6.30
N ARG A 761 -14.68 -8.01 5.63
CA ARG A 761 -13.49 -8.15 4.80
C ARG A 761 -13.37 -7.10 3.70
N HIS A 762 -14.49 -6.74 3.09
CA HIS A 762 -14.53 -5.74 2.02
C HIS A 762 -14.11 -4.33 2.48
N LEU A 763 -14.06 -4.07 3.80
CA LEU A 763 -13.65 -2.78 4.35
C LEU A 763 -12.13 -2.59 4.46
N ASN A 764 -11.33 -3.62 4.11
CA ASN A 764 -9.86 -3.59 4.05
C ASN A 764 -9.20 -2.93 5.28
N ARG A 765 -9.51 -3.44 6.48
CA ARG A 765 -8.97 -2.90 7.73
C ARG A 765 -8.73 -3.96 8.79
N PRO A 766 -7.90 -3.65 9.81
CA PRO A 766 -7.58 -4.60 10.86
C PRO A 766 -8.75 -4.90 11.80
N LEU A 767 -8.87 -6.17 12.21
CA LEU A 767 -9.76 -6.65 13.25
C LEU A 767 -8.95 -6.91 14.53
N ASN A 768 -9.25 -6.16 15.59
CA ASN A 768 -8.55 -6.25 16.86
C ASN A 768 -9.38 -6.95 17.94
N ASN A 769 -8.73 -7.79 18.73
CA ASN A 769 -9.26 -8.40 19.95
C ASN A 769 -8.43 -7.95 21.16
N THR A 770 -8.81 -6.81 21.71
CA THR A 770 -8.14 -6.17 22.85
C THR A 770 -8.47 -6.84 24.19
N LYS A 771 -9.63 -7.50 24.30
CA LYS A 771 -10.05 -8.23 25.50
C LYS A 771 -10.45 -9.66 25.14
N ILE A 772 -9.68 -10.64 25.62
CA ILE A 772 -10.05 -12.05 25.65
C ILE A 772 -10.27 -12.47 27.11
N TYR A 773 -11.53 -12.74 27.47
CA TYR A 773 -11.94 -13.13 28.83
C TYR A 773 -11.66 -14.61 29.07
N SER A 774 -11.29 -14.98 30.31
CA SER A 774 -10.83 -16.35 30.62
C SER A 774 -10.56 -16.65 32.11
N ASP A 775 -11.17 -15.92 33.04
CA ASP A 775 -10.90 -16.14 34.47
C ASP A 775 -11.83 -17.13 35.16
N GLY A 776 -12.97 -17.46 34.54
CA GLY A 776 -13.99 -18.36 35.08
C GLY A 776 -14.93 -17.70 36.10
N GLU A 777 -14.67 -16.46 36.50
CA GLU A 777 -15.30 -15.85 37.69
C GLU A 777 -16.31 -14.73 37.33
N THR A 778 -16.53 -14.41 36.05
CA THR A 778 -17.52 -13.38 35.68
C THR A 778 -18.95 -13.94 35.66
N SER A 779 -19.91 -13.11 36.04
CA SER A 779 -21.34 -13.48 36.11
C SER A 779 -21.99 -13.80 34.75
N PHE A 780 -21.33 -13.47 33.64
CA PHE A 780 -21.79 -13.80 32.28
C PHE A 780 -21.07 -15.02 31.68
N GLY A 781 -20.18 -15.67 32.44
CA GLY A 781 -19.45 -16.86 32.02
C GLY A 781 -18.26 -16.52 31.11
N SER A 782 -17.20 -15.95 31.67
CA SER A 782 -15.94 -15.64 30.97
C SER A 782 -15.16 -16.85 30.47
N GLY A 783 -15.50 -18.06 30.89
CA GLY A 783 -14.75 -19.28 30.55
C GLY A 783 -13.44 -19.42 31.32
N THR A 784 -12.86 -20.61 31.28
CA THR A 784 -11.61 -20.99 31.92
C THR A 784 -10.38 -20.41 31.20
N PRO A 785 -9.17 -20.52 31.78
CA PRO A 785 -7.92 -20.21 31.08
C PRO A 785 -7.76 -20.94 29.74
N VAL A 786 -8.27 -22.17 29.64
CA VAL A 786 -8.24 -22.97 28.39
C VAL A 786 -9.09 -22.30 27.32
N ASP A 787 -10.33 -21.89 27.67
CA ASP A 787 -11.20 -21.14 26.75
C ASP A 787 -10.52 -19.87 26.23
N GLY A 788 -9.76 -19.17 27.09
CA GLY A 788 -8.96 -18.02 26.69
C GLY A 788 -7.93 -18.33 25.62
N VAL A 789 -7.17 -19.41 25.79
CA VAL A 789 -6.16 -19.86 24.83
C VAL A 789 -6.81 -20.27 23.51
N GLU A 790 -7.93 -20.99 23.56
CA GLU A 790 -8.63 -21.40 22.35
C GLU A 790 -9.24 -20.23 21.59
N ARG A 791 -9.83 -19.24 22.29
CA ARG A 791 -10.33 -18.00 21.67
C ARG A 791 -9.19 -17.23 21.00
N PHE A 792 -8.04 -17.14 21.68
CA PHE A 792 -6.84 -16.51 21.13
C PHE A 792 -6.44 -17.16 19.79
N TRP A 793 -6.33 -18.48 19.74
CA TRP A 793 -5.96 -19.19 18.50
C TRP A 793 -7.05 -19.16 17.43
N ARG A 794 -8.33 -19.33 17.79
CA ARG A 794 -9.44 -19.17 16.84
C ARG A 794 -9.44 -17.80 16.19
N ASN A 795 -9.18 -16.73 16.94
CA ASN A 795 -9.06 -15.37 16.39
C ASN A 795 -7.89 -15.24 15.41
N LEU A 796 -6.71 -15.79 15.74
CA LEU A 796 -5.55 -15.77 14.84
C LEU A 796 -5.82 -16.52 13.54
N ILE A 797 -6.37 -17.73 13.64
CA ILE A 797 -6.71 -18.56 12.48
C ILE A 797 -7.82 -17.91 11.63
N ALA A 798 -8.76 -17.20 12.28
CA ALA A 798 -9.83 -16.45 11.61
C ALA A 798 -9.33 -15.19 10.88
N GLY A 799 -8.08 -14.77 11.08
CA GLY A 799 -7.48 -13.62 10.38
C GLY A 799 -7.47 -12.32 11.17
N CYS A 800 -7.64 -12.34 12.49
CA CYS A 800 -7.55 -11.12 13.30
C CYS A 800 -6.11 -10.60 13.39
N ALA A 801 -5.97 -9.26 13.37
CA ALA A 801 -4.70 -8.55 13.39
C ALA A 801 -4.10 -8.37 14.79
N SER A 802 -4.95 -8.49 15.81
CA SER A 802 -4.58 -8.31 17.20
C SER A 802 -5.31 -9.29 18.11
N CYS A 803 -4.59 -9.90 19.05
CA CYS A 803 -5.14 -10.76 20.10
C CYS A 803 -4.45 -10.46 21.44
N ARG A 804 -5.24 -10.06 22.44
CA ARG A 804 -4.74 -9.70 23.77
C ARG A 804 -5.57 -10.34 24.90
N PHE A 805 -4.90 -11.05 25.80
CA PHE A 805 -5.51 -11.61 27.01
C PHE A 805 -5.99 -10.51 27.95
N HIS A 806 -7.25 -10.55 28.39
CA HIS A 806 -7.81 -9.56 29.31
C HIS A 806 -7.15 -9.65 30.69
N ARG A 807 -7.13 -8.52 31.42
CA ARG A 807 -6.47 -8.43 32.73
C ARG A 807 -7.25 -9.19 33.82
N PRO A 808 -6.60 -9.60 34.91
CA PRO A 808 -7.29 -10.08 36.09
C PRO A 808 -8.19 -9.00 36.74
N THR A 809 -9.25 -9.37 37.47
CA THR A 809 -9.73 -10.74 37.59
C THR A 809 -10.35 -11.25 36.29
N ALA A 810 -11.03 -10.47 35.46
CA ALA A 810 -11.83 -10.91 34.29
C ALA A 810 -11.13 -11.73 33.16
N GLY A 811 -9.80 -11.87 33.20
CA GLY A 811 -9.01 -12.72 32.31
C GLY A 811 -7.67 -13.09 32.94
N ILE A 812 -6.86 -13.86 32.23
CA ILE A 812 -5.59 -14.41 32.75
C ILE A 812 -4.37 -13.48 32.68
N GLY A 813 -4.53 -12.29 32.08
CA GLY A 813 -3.47 -11.28 31.98
C GLY A 813 -2.23 -11.76 31.23
N LEU A 814 -1.06 -11.59 31.86
CA LEU A 814 0.23 -12.05 31.36
C LEU A 814 0.83 -13.15 32.28
N ASN A 815 0.00 -14.09 32.73
CA ASN A 815 0.46 -15.25 33.50
C ASN A 815 1.22 -16.27 32.63
N GLU A 816 1.74 -17.34 33.24
CA GLU A 816 2.53 -18.37 32.55
C GLU A 816 1.81 -19.02 31.35
N ILE A 817 0.50 -19.25 31.44
CA ILE A 817 -0.33 -19.82 30.37
C ILE A 817 -0.35 -18.88 29.16
N SER A 818 -0.69 -17.61 29.37
CA SER A 818 -0.71 -16.61 28.30
C SER A 818 0.67 -16.37 27.68
N GLN A 819 1.72 -16.42 28.49
CA GLN A 819 3.11 -16.30 28.02
C GLN A 819 3.50 -17.46 27.08
N ALA A 820 3.16 -18.71 27.43
CA ALA A 820 3.39 -19.86 26.56
C ALA A 820 2.61 -19.75 25.25
N CYS A 821 1.34 -19.31 25.33
CA CYS A 821 0.50 -19.10 24.16
C CYS A 821 1.07 -18.03 23.20
N ILE A 822 1.56 -16.90 23.72
CA ILE A 822 2.19 -15.85 22.90
C ILE A 822 3.48 -16.38 22.24
N ARG A 823 4.33 -17.11 22.98
CA ARG A 823 5.53 -17.75 22.39
C ARG A 823 5.17 -18.72 21.27
N ALA A 824 4.16 -19.57 21.47
CA ALA A 824 3.66 -20.49 20.45
C ALA A 824 3.21 -19.76 19.19
N ALA A 825 2.45 -18.67 19.34
CA ALA A 825 2.00 -17.85 18.21
C ALA A 825 3.15 -17.18 17.45
N ARG A 826 4.19 -16.71 18.15
CA ARG A 826 5.41 -16.18 17.51
C ARG A 826 6.23 -17.23 16.78
N LEU A 827 6.35 -18.42 17.35
CA LEU A 827 6.98 -19.55 16.67
C LEU A 827 6.23 -19.89 15.38
N ALA A 828 4.90 -19.97 15.42
CA ALA A 828 4.07 -20.18 14.24
C ALA A 828 4.25 -19.07 13.19
N GLU A 829 4.17 -17.80 13.60
CA GLU A 829 4.36 -16.63 12.72
C GLU A 829 5.74 -16.63 12.03
N SER A 830 6.79 -17.07 12.74
CA SER A 830 8.15 -17.14 12.20
C SER A 830 8.32 -18.17 11.06
N ARG A 831 7.37 -19.10 10.92
CA ARG A 831 7.34 -20.11 9.86
C ARG A 831 6.30 -19.80 8.80
N ILE A 832 5.14 -19.31 9.23
CA ILE A 832 4.02 -18.97 8.36
C ILE A 832 3.45 -17.64 8.83
N GLN A 833 3.65 -16.61 8.01
CA GLN A 833 3.13 -15.28 8.28
C GLN A 833 1.60 -15.28 8.14
N PHE A 834 0.89 -14.98 9.24
CA PHE A 834 -0.58 -14.97 9.28
C PHE A 834 -1.20 -14.04 8.22
N TRP A 835 -0.53 -12.93 7.89
CA TRP A 835 -1.00 -12.00 6.85
C TRP A 835 -0.89 -12.52 5.42
N ASN A 836 -0.30 -13.69 5.20
CA ASN A 836 -0.24 -14.36 3.90
C ASN A 836 -1.29 -15.49 3.76
N THR A 837 -2.02 -15.83 4.83
CA THR A 837 -2.99 -16.93 4.83
C THR A 837 -4.42 -16.43 5.02
N GLN A 838 -5.39 -17.30 4.78
CA GLN A 838 -6.82 -17.01 4.96
C GLN A 838 -7.52 -18.21 5.58
N PRO A 839 -8.61 -18.03 6.34
CA PRO A 839 -9.37 -19.15 6.87
C PRO A 839 -9.86 -20.08 5.75
N ARG A 840 -9.60 -21.38 5.86
CA ARG A 840 -9.89 -22.40 4.82
C ARG A 840 -10.45 -23.69 5.40
N GLN A 841 -11.51 -23.57 6.20
CA GLN A 841 -12.18 -24.74 6.80
C GLN A 841 -12.71 -25.73 5.76
N ASP A 842 -12.98 -25.26 4.53
CA ASP A 842 -13.39 -26.08 3.39
C ASP A 842 -12.36 -27.15 2.98
N LEU A 843 -11.09 -27.00 3.39
CA LEU A 843 -10.04 -27.98 3.13
C LEU A 843 -9.93 -29.05 4.22
N LEU A 844 -10.73 -28.98 5.29
CA LEU A 844 -10.73 -29.98 6.35
C LEU A 844 -11.91 -30.95 6.21
N ALA A 845 -11.63 -32.23 6.42
CA ALA A 845 -12.61 -33.31 6.47
C ALA A 845 -12.35 -34.20 7.70
N ASP A 846 -13.33 -35.04 8.05
CA ASP A 846 -13.29 -35.94 9.22
C ASP A 846 -13.09 -35.22 10.56
N ARG A 847 -13.50 -33.95 10.63
CA ARG A 847 -13.34 -33.05 11.78
C ARG A 847 -14.61 -33.04 12.63
N GLN A 848 -14.50 -33.24 13.94
CA GLN A 848 -15.56 -33.03 14.91
C GLN A 848 -15.75 -31.54 15.25
N SER A 849 -16.91 -31.18 15.78
CA SER A 849 -17.16 -29.81 16.25
C SER A 849 -16.08 -29.39 17.24
N ASP A 850 -15.51 -28.21 17.04
CA ASP A 850 -14.46 -27.62 17.87
C ASP A 850 -13.15 -28.42 17.96
N GLU A 851 -12.89 -29.35 17.03
CA GLU A 851 -11.65 -30.15 17.03
C GLU A 851 -10.45 -29.39 16.45
N ALA A 852 -10.61 -28.80 15.25
CA ALA A 852 -9.50 -28.17 14.54
C ALA A 852 -9.95 -27.00 13.64
N TYR A 853 -9.03 -26.07 13.38
CA TYR A 853 -9.26 -24.89 12.57
C TYR A 853 -8.08 -24.60 11.63
N LEU A 854 -8.36 -24.20 10.39
CA LEU A 854 -7.35 -24.00 9.35
C LEU A 854 -7.30 -22.57 8.81
N SER A 855 -6.09 -22.01 8.73
CA SER A 855 -5.76 -20.87 7.88
C SER A 855 -4.71 -21.32 6.87
N ALA A 856 -4.87 -21.00 5.58
CA ALA A 856 -3.98 -21.50 4.54
C ALA A 856 -3.80 -20.52 3.37
N LYS A 857 -2.66 -20.68 2.70
CA LYS A 857 -2.40 -20.25 1.32
C LYS A 857 -2.20 -21.52 0.50
N PRO A 858 -3.26 -22.04 -0.17
CA PRO A 858 -3.19 -23.31 -0.87
C PRO A 858 -2.01 -23.37 -1.84
N GLY A 859 -1.30 -24.49 -1.81
CA GLY A 859 -0.11 -24.70 -2.63
C GLY A 859 1.19 -24.20 -2.01
N GLU A 860 1.15 -23.49 -0.88
CA GLU A 860 2.32 -22.88 -0.22
C GLU A 860 2.40 -23.20 1.27
N SER A 861 1.40 -22.82 2.06
CA SER A 861 1.46 -22.91 3.53
C SER A 861 0.09 -23.13 4.20
N TYR A 862 0.08 -23.88 5.30
CA TYR A 862 -1.12 -24.23 6.06
C TYR A 862 -0.84 -24.20 7.57
N LEU A 863 -1.63 -23.41 8.30
CA LEU A 863 -1.66 -23.28 9.75
C LEU A 863 -2.88 -24.03 10.28
N LEU A 864 -2.67 -25.24 10.80
CA LEU A 864 -3.74 -26.09 11.33
C LEU A 864 -3.66 -26.14 12.86
N TYR A 865 -4.63 -25.51 13.52
CA TYR A 865 -4.76 -25.48 14.98
C TYR A 865 -5.70 -26.59 15.46
N PHE A 866 -5.29 -27.33 16.49
CA PHE A 866 -6.09 -28.32 17.22
C PHE A 866 -6.32 -27.84 18.66
N THR A 867 -7.56 -27.93 19.14
CA THR A 867 -7.96 -27.44 20.48
C THR A 867 -7.46 -28.35 21.61
N ASP A 868 -7.68 -29.66 21.49
CA ASP A 868 -7.30 -30.69 22.47
C ASP A 868 -6.93 -32.02 21.77
N GLY A 869 -5.78 -32.05 21.10
CA GLY A 869 -5.37 -33.18 20.26
C GLY A 869 -6.30 -33.37 19.04
N GLY A 870 -6.40 -34.60 18.53
CA GLY A 870 -7.31 -34.93 17.43
C GLY A 870 -6.64 -35.36 16.12
N SER A 871 -7.46 -35.71 15.13
CA SER A 871 -6.99 -36.21 13.83
C SER A 871 -7.96 -35.87 12.70
N VAL A 872 -7.60 -34.88 11.89
CA VAL A 872 -8.38 -34.45 10.72
C VAL A 872 -7.71 -34.86 9.42
N ARG A 873 -8.48 -34.81 8.34
CA ARG A 873 -7.96 -34.96 6.98
C ARG A 873 -7.88 -33.59 6.32
N LEU A 874 -6.70 -33.22 5.84
CA LEU A 874 -6.42 -32.03 5.05
C LEU A 874 -6.46 -32.37 3.57
N ASP A 875 -7.28 -31.67 2.79
CA ASP A 875 -7.35 -31.85 1.35
C ASP A 875 -6.23 -31.10 0.63
N LEU A 876 -5.28 -31.86 0.07
CA LEU A 876 -4.19 -31.36 -0.77
C LEU A 876 -4.31 -31.88 -2.22
N SER A 877 -5.49 -32.36 -2.63
CA SER A 877 -5.67 -33.03 -3.92
C SER A 877 -5.28 -32.16 -5.12
N ASP A 878 -5.61 -30.87 -5.07
CA ASP A 878 -5.27 -29.90 -6.11
C ASP A 878 -3.88 -29.26 -5.92
N GLN A 879 -3.12 -29.70 -4.92
CA GLN A 879 -1.88 -29.06 -4.47
C GLN A 879 -0.73 -30.07 -4.48
N PRO A 880 -0.20 -30.45 -5.67
CA PRO A 880 0.90 -31.41 -5.77
C PRO A 880 2.21 -30.81 -5.27
N GLY A 881 3.01 -31.61 -4.60
CA GLY A 881 4.29 -31.20 -4.02
C GLY A 881 4.61 -31.98 -2.75
N LYS A 882 5.77 -31.71 -2.17
CA LYS A 882 6.11 -32.17 -0.82
C LYS A 882 5.91 -31.01 0.13
N TYR A 883 5.44 -31.31 1.33
CA TYR A 883 5.25 -30.35 2.39
C TYR A 883 5.94 -30.83 3.66
N VAL A 884 6.65 -29.94 4.34
CA VAL A 884 7.23 -30.16 5.65
C VAL A 884 6.18 -29.82 6.71
N LEU A 885 5.86 -30.79 7.57
CA LEU A 885 5.02 -30.64 8.75
C LEU A 885 5.90 -30.53 9.99
N GLU A 886 5.76 -29.42 10.71
CA GLU A 886 6.33 -29.20 12.04
C GLU A 886 5.21 -28.94 13.06
N TRP A 887 5.48 -29.17 14.35
CA TRP A 887 4.49 -29.02 15.42
C TRP A 887 4.93 -28.02 16.49
N VAL A 888 4.01 -27.16 16.90
CA VAL A 888 4.13 -26.27 18.07
C VAL A 888 3.16 -26.75 19.14
N GLU A 889 3.65 -27.01 20.35
CA GLU A 889 2.83 -27.26 21.52
C GLU A 889 2.49 -25.93 22.20
N ILE A 890 1.20 -25.61 22.33
CA ILE A 890 0.77 -24.29 22.83
C ILE A 890 1.07 -24.14 24.33
N ALA A 891 0.95 -25.22 25.10
CA ALA A 891 1.12 -25.19 26.56
C ALA A 891 2.57 -24.87 26.99
N SER A 892 3.57 -25.29 26.22
CA SER A 892 4.98 -24.96 26.46
C SER A 892 5.44 -23.73 25.67
N GLY A 893 4.87 -23.51 24.48
CA GLY A 893 5.35 -22.51 23.54
C GLY A 893 6.63 -22.94 22.85
N GLU A 894 6.76 -24.22 22.54
CA GLU A 894 7.96 -24.83 21.95
C GLU A 894 7.62 -25.69 20.72
N MET A 895 8.59 -25.80 19.80
CA MET A 895 8.54 -26.81 18.74
C MET A 895 8.71 -28.20 19.36
N LYS A 896 7.91 -29.19 18.93
CA LYS A 896 8.04 -30.58 19.40
C LYS A 896 8.09 -31.57 18.24
N GLY A 897 8.81 -32.66 18.45
CA GLY A 897 8.98 -33.72 17.46
C GLY A 897 9.92 -33.32 16.32
N GLU A 898 10.24 -34.31 15.49
CA GLU A 898 11.03 -34.08 14.27
C GLU A 898 10.11 -33.69 13.11
N PRO A 899 10.55 -32.80 12.19
CA PRO A 899 9.81 -32.47 10.98
C PRO A 899 9.50 -33.73 10.16
N SER A 900 8.30 -33.78 9.57
CA SER A 900 7.85 -34.90 8.74
C SER A 900 7.40 -34.43 7.37
N ILE A 901 7.37 -35.32 6.37
CA ILE A 901 6.97 -34.97 5.01
C ILE A 901 5.55 -35.46 4.73
N ILE A 902 4.72 -34.56 4.22
CA ILE A 902 3.40 -34.85 3.66
C ILE A 902 3.49 -34.75 2.14
N GLU A 903 2.98 -35.76 1.45
CA GLU A 903 2.87 -35.75 -0.02
C GLU A 903 1.53 -35.12 -0.42
N GLY A 904 1.59 -34.02 -1.17
CA GLY A 904 0.44 -33.36 -1.79
C GLY A 904 -0.06 -34.09 -3.03
N GLY A 905 -1.09 -33.55 -3.68
CA GLY A 905 -1.81 -34.21 -4.78
C GLY A 905 -2.79 -35.28 -4.32
N ARG A 906 -3.02 -35.40 -3.00
CA ARG A 906 -3.99 -36.28 -2.37
C ARG A 906 -4.35 -35.78 -0.97
N PRO A 907 -5.49 -36.18 -0.39
CA PRO A 907 -5.79 -35.87 1.00
C PRO A 907 -4.79 -36.51 1.96
N ALA A 908 -4.39 -35.78 3.01
CA ALA A 908 -3.46 -36.23 4.03
C ALA A 908 -4.12 -36.24 5.41
N ARG A 909 -3.88 -37.29 6.21
CA ARG A 909 -4.33 -37.34 7.61
C ARG A 909 -3.29 -36.69 8.50
N ILE A 910 -3.71 -35.68 9.26
CA ILE A 910 -2.87 -34.93 10.19
C ILE A 910 -3.38 -35.23 11.61
N THR A 911 -2.50 -35.77 12.46
CA THR A 911 -2.85 -36.18 13.83
C THR A 911 -1.97 -35.42 14.80
N ALA A 912 -2.58 -34.72 15.75
CA ALA A 912 -1.86 -34.01 16.80
C ALA A 912 -0.98 -34.99 17.63
N PRO A 913 0.22 -34.58 18.08
CA PRO A 913 1.13 -35.45 18.82
C PRO A 913 0.58 -35.99 20.16
N GLY A 914 -0.40 -35.32 20.76
CA GLY A 914 -1.04 -35.75 22.00
C GLY A 914 -2.21 -34.85 22.38
N ASN A 915 -2.68 -34.98 23.62
CA ASN A 915 -3.72 -34.11 24.18
C ASN A 915 -3.20 -32.66 24.33
N GLY A 916 -4.10 -31.72 24.54
CA GLY A 916 -3.84 -30.29 24.65
C GLY A 916 -3.82 -29.56 23.30
N GLY A 917 -3.54 -28.26 23.34
CA GLY A 917 -3.54 -27.42 22.14
C GLY A 917 -2.26 -27.59 21.31
N TRP A 918 -2.43 -27.81 20.00
CA TRP A 918 -1.34 -28.00 19.03
C TRP A 918 -1.53 -27.18 17.77
N VAL A 919 -0.42 -26.75 17.15
CA VAL A 919 -0.45 -26.15 15.82
C VAL A 919 0.49 -26.90 14.90
N ALA A 920 -0.07 -27.42 13.81
CA ALA A 920 0.67 -27.96 12.69
C ALA A 920 1.02 -26.82 11.73
N LEU A 921 2.32 -26.66 11.48
CA LEU A 921 2.90 -25.75 10.50
C LEU A 921 3.28 -26.58 9.28
N ILE A 922 2.56 -26.42 8.18
CA ILE A 922 2.76 -27.21 6.96
C ILE A 922 3.20 -26.26 5.84
N ASN A 923 4.47 -26.34 5.44
CA ASN A 923 5.07 -25.49 4.41
C ASN A 923 5.59 -26.32 3.24
N ARG A 924 5.50 -25.78 2.02
CA ARG A 924 6.01 -26.45 0.81
C ARG A 924 7.53 -26.49 0.72
#